data_AF-A0AAE7J5J8-F1
#
_entry.id   AF-A0AAE7J5J8-F1
#
_cell.length_a   1.000
_cell.length_b   1.000
_cell.length_c   1.000
_cell.angle_alpha   90.00
_cell.angle_beta   90.00
_cell.angle_gamma   90.00
#
_symmetry.space_group_name_H-M   'P 1'
#
loop_
_entity.id
_entity.type
_entity.pdbx_description
1 polymer ?
#
loop_
_entity_poly.entity_id
_entity_poly.type
_entity_poly.pdbx_seq_one_letter_code
_entity_poly.pdbx_strand_id
1 'polypeptide(L)'
;MGPWLFRALLLGIWLVATGADRLWWTLNDGLPAWDQADYLNSALDHGRALGLLPGGAWQGWNSLLDLSPKIPPLASLVNGTVMAWAGDDPSQAAWSLSLWHGVLLWAVASWALTLRRSLVESRAFALLAALLVALAPALLELRSDYVLEMALTAMVTLALWRLSRWWHPLEGGQWLQALTAALACTGALLVKQSSLLVLLPALTWVSWGAWRRGEGRRLQWLAGVAVVLAGVLPWLRHNWITTLGGTNRAVLESAAREGDPGPLSLSGWLWYPRLLPAQIGAVMLAVGCAGVVLWCWQRRRHSGDEPQAWRFLVVTLLVGWLVTSLSPNKDDRYIAPLLPALILLLARGWWQWGLWLRGRWPGLQFWLAPVALMSGLLSCGPAAWSAQLARLQNRHQGPLDAIVRRAGGARADGRPTTLIVVPSTPDLNQHNVSYYGRRQGGQLVGRQLGSSRGDVEPVLARAEWVLLAEGDQGSVRKSARRLDQAVRSSGVFERVERFSRPQVGSYSLWRRRAQAPAPAEFATQFPALASGLAQGPAGLDPLFAAVGVEHMLDGHQLYRDRVQRQAEQALRLDPEAVEPRWSLALLAVLANRPAEADRQFAALERALPQNPWPSAYRAVVSIAAWNPAQARRVMEAARRRHGDGALLVALDDLSAVLSGALWRLPAAGRSIPRAVQEVEATLQSQASS
;
A
#
# COMPACT_ATOMS: atom_id res chain seq x y z
N MET A 1 -33.11 4.98 24.80
CA MET A 1 -32.88 3.79 23.95
C MET A 1 -32.12 2.73 24.73
N GLY A 2 -32.67 1.51 24.78
CA GLY A 2 -32.01 0.35 25.41
C GLY A 2 -30.79 -0.15 24.61
N PRO A 3 -29.87 -0.89 25.24
CA PRO A 3 -28.64 -1.37 24.60
C PRO A 3 -28.90 -2.38 23.48
N TRP A 4 -29.91 -3.24 23.61
CA TRP A 4 -30.25 -4.25 22.59
C TRP A 4 -30.78 -3.61 21.32
N LEU A 5 -31.74 -2.68 21.45
CA LEU A 5 -32.25 -1.92 20.31
C LEU A 5 -31.14 -1.14 19.60
N PHE A 6 -30.23 -0.51 20.36
CA PHE A 6 -29.06 0.16 19.79
C PHE A 6 -28.19 -0.78 18.93
N ARG A 7 -27.84 -1.96 19.46
CA ARG A 7 -27.02 -2.94 18.75
C ARG A 7 -27.73 -3.48 17.51
N ALA A 8 -29.03 -3.75 17.61
CA ALA A 8 -29.85 -4.23 16.50
C ALA A 8 -29.93 -3.18 15.37
N LEU A 9 -30.12 -1.90 15.71
CA LEU A 9 -30.15 -0.82 14.72
C LEU A 9 -28.78 -0.57 14.10
N LEU A 10 -27.70 -0.63 14.87
CA LEU A 10 -26.33 -0.51 14.34
C LEU A 10 -26.02 -1.66 13.36
N LEU A 11 -26.39 -2.88 13.73
CA LEU A 11 -26.29 -4.04 12.84
C LEU A 11 -27.17 -3.85 11.59
N GLY A 12 -28.38 -3.32 11.75
CA GLY A 12 -29.27 -2.99 10.65
C GLY A 12 -28.66 -2.00 9.66
N ILE A 13 -28.00 -0.93 10.14
CA ILE A 13 -27.27 0.01 9.28
C ILE A 13 -26.21 -0.73 8.45
N TRP A 14 -25.41 -1.58 9.10
CA TRP A 14 -24.38 -2.35 8.42
C TRP A 14 -24.95 -3.36 7.41
N LEU A 15 -26.04 -4.06 7.75
CA LEU A 15 -26.68 -5.03 6.86
C LEU A 15 -27.33 -4.36 5.65
N VAL A 16 -28.03 -3.23 5.84
CA VAL A 16 -28.62 -2.47 4.73
C VAL A 16 -27.53 -1.92 3.82
N ALA A 17 -26.48 -1.33 4.40
CA ALA A 17 -25.31 -0.88 3.66
C ALA A 17 -24.68 -2.02 2.83
N THR A 18 -24.42 -3.15 3.47
CA THR A 18 -23.84 -4.34 2.83
C THR A 18 -24.75 -4.88 1.73
N GLY A 19 -26.07 -4.95 1.97
CA GLY A 19 -27.05 -5.37 0.97
C GLY A 19 -27.07 -4.47 -0.25
N ALA A 20 -27.01 -3.15 -0.05
CA ALA A 20 -26.88 -2.18 -1.14
C ALA A 20 -25.56 -2.36 -1.91
N ASP A 21 -24.45 -2.57 -1.20
CA ASP A 21 -23.15 -2.85 -1.81
C ASP A 21 -23.18 -4.17 -2.60
N ARG A 22 -23.84 -5.21 -2.09
CA ARG A 22 -23.97 -6.49 -2.81
C ARG A 22 -24.80 -6.33 -4.06
N LEU A 23 -25.94 -5.65 -3.97
CA LEU A 23 -26.77 -5.35 -5.13
C LEU A 23 -25.95 -4.58 -6.18
N TRP A 24 -25.18 -3.59 -5.73
CA TRP A 24 -24.26 -2.84 -6.58
C TRP A 24 -23.26 -3.74 -7.31
N TRP A 25 -22.52 -4.60 -6.59
CA TRP A 25 -21.55 -5.52 -7.18
C TRP A 25 -22.20 -6.57 -8.10
N THR A 26 -23.43 -7.01 -7.82
CA THR A 26 -24.13 -7.98 -8.69
C THR A 26 -24.70 -7.35 -9.96
N LEU A 27 -25.13 -6.09 -9.89
CA LEU A 27 -25.70 -5.39 -11.04
C LEU A 27 -24.62 -4.76 -11.93
N ASN A 28 -23.36 -4.73 -11.48
CA ASN A 28 -22.28 -4.03 -12.17
C ASN A 28 -21.00 -4.87 -12.25
N ASP A 29 -20.71 -5.41 -13.44
CA ASP A 29 -19.59 -6.32 -13.73
C ASP A 29 -18.30 -5.57 -14.19
N GLY A 30 -17.99 -4.46 -13.52
CA GLY A 30 -16.86 -3.61 -13.90
C GLY A 30 -15.49 -4.19 -13.51
N LEU A 31 -14.53 -4.11 -14.42
CA LEU A 31 -13.17 -4.64 -14.21
C LEU A 31 -12.36 -3.76 -13.22
N PRO A 32 -11.60 -4.38 -12.29
CA PRO A 32 -10.70 -3.64 -11.41
C PRO A 32 -9.50 -3.05 -12.17
N ALA A 33 -9.22 -1.76 -11.97
CA ALA A 33 -8.13 -1.05 -12.64
C ALA A 33 -6.91 -0.84 -11.72
N TRP A 34 -5.69 -0.88 -12.28
CA TRP A 34 -4.39 -0.63 -11.62
C TRP A 34 -4.35 -0.96 -10.11
N ASP A 35 -4.48 0.04 -9.24
CA ASP A 35 -4.43 -0.09 -7.77
C ASP A 35 -5.37 -1.18 -7.24
N GLN A 36 -6.61 -1.22 -7.75
CA GLN A 36 -7.62 -2.21 -7.34
C GLN A 36 -7.11 -3.62 -7.62
N ALA A 37 -6.58 -3.83 -8.83
CA ALA A 37 -6.04 -5.12 -9.22
C ALA A 37 -4.72 -5.44 -8.48
N ASP A 38 -3.87 -4.46 -8.18
CA ASP A 38 -2.63 -4.67 -7.39
C ASP A 38 -2.97 -5.15 -5.96
N TYR A 39 -3.97 -4.54 -5.32
CA TYR A 39 -4.43 -4.95 -4.00
C TYR A 39 -5.15 -6.28 -3.99
N LEU A 40 -5.93 -6.58 -5.03
CA LEU A 40 -6.54 -7.89 -5.23
C LEU A 40 -5.47 -8.99 -5.45
N ASN A 41 -4.43 -8.71 -6.25
CA ASN A 41 -3.27 -9.61 -6.39
C ASN A 41 -2.59 -9.84 -5.04
N SER A 42 -2.35 -8.77 -4.26
CA SER A 42 -1.73 -8.89 -2.95
C SER A 42 -2.58 -9.74 -1.99
N ALA A 43 -3.89 -9.57 -1.96
CA ALA A 43 -4.79 -10.40 -1.16
C ALA A 43 -4.75 -11.89 -1.60
N LEU A 44 -4.75 -12.14 -2.91
CA LEU A 44 -4.61 -13.49 -3.48
C LEU A 44 -3.28 -14.14 -3.06
N ASP A 45 -2.18 -13.40 -3.17
CA ASP A 45 -0.84 -13.83 -2.75
C ASP A 45 -0.79 -14.25 -1.28
N HIS A 46 -1.35 -13.42 -0.39
CA HIS A 46 -1.35 -13.70 1.04
C HIS A 46 -2.29 -14.86 1.39
N GLY A 47 -3.47 -14.94 0.77
CA GLY A 47 -4.38 -16.08 0.97
C GLY A 47 -3.77 -17.41 0.52
N ARG A 48 -3.03 -17.41 -0.60
CA ARG A 48 -2.25 -18.58 -1.07
C ARG A 48 -1.09 -18.93 -0.14
N ALA A 49 -0.35 -17.93 0.34
CA ALA A 49 0.77 -18.15 1.25
C ALA A 49 0.32 -18.73 2.60
N LEU A 50 -0.91 -18.44 3.04
CA LEU A 50 -1.52 -19.09 4.20
C LEU A 50 -2.08 -20.49 3.92
N GLY A 51 -2.02 -20.96 2.66
CA GLY A 51 -2.62 -22.23 2.23
C GLY A 51 -4.15 -22.21 2.20
N LEU A 52 -4.77 -21.04 2.22
CA LEU A 52 -6.23 -20.89 2.25
C LEU A 52 -6.86 -20.84 0.84
N LEU A 53 -6.06 -20.51 -0.19
CA LEU A 53 -6.50 -20.40 -1.57
C LEU A 53 -5.77 -21.40 -2.48
N PRO A 54 -6.42 -21.87 -3.58
CA PRO A 54 -5.80 -22.79 -4.52
C PRO A 54 -4.49 -22.26 -5.12
N GLY A 55 -3.55 -23.17 -5.38
CA GLY A 55 -2.23 -22.84 -5.93
C GLY A 55 -1.25 -22.25 -4.91
N GLY A 56 -1.49 -22.45 -3.62
CA GLY A 56 -0.63 -21.97 -2.53
C GLY A 56 -0.49 -22.98 -1.39
N ALA A 57 0.58 -22.83 -0.62
CA ALA A 57 0.85 -23.59 0.60
C ALA A 57 1.69 -22.74 1.56
N TRP A 58 1.66 -23.08 2.84
CA TRP A 58 2.52 -22.43 3.83
C TRP A 58 3.99 -22.74 3.57
N GLN A 59 4.79 -21.71 3.30
CA GLN A 59 6.23 -21.81 3.04
C GLN A 59 7.08 -21.17 4.16
N GLY A 60 6.46 -20.71 5.24
CA GLY A 60 7.15 -20.06 6.36
C GLY A 60 7.03 -18.53 6.35
N TRP A 61 7.46 -17.93 7.46
CA TRP A 61 7.33 -16.49 7.72
C TRP A 61 8.12 -15.62 6.74
N ASN A 62 9.35 -16.01 6.37
CA ASN A 62 10.16 -15.21 5.46
C ASN A 62 9.49 -15.08 4.08
N SER A 63 8.97 -16.18 3.55
CA SER A 63 8.22 -16.18 2.28
C SER A 63 6.96 -15.32 2.35
N LEU A 64 6.27 -15.29 3.50
CA LEU A 64 5.13 -14.40 3.70
C LEU A 64 5.54 -12.92 3.69
N LEU A 65 6.66 -12.58 4.34
CA LEU A 65 7.17 -11.20 4.39
C LEU A 65 7.69 -10.71 3.04
N ASP A 66 8.17 -11.61 2.17
CA ASP A 66 8.59 -11.30 0.80
C ASP A 66 7.44 -10.78 -0.09
N LEU A 67 6.19 -11.13 0.21
CA LEU A 67 5.01 -10.75 -0.59
C LEU A 67 4.58 -9.28 -0.38
N SER A 68 5.13 -8.63 0.63
CA SER A 68 4.71 -7.29 1.08
C SER A 68 5.90 -6.30 1.13
N PRO A 69 6.69 -6.15 0.04
CA PRO A 69 7.95 -5.41 0.10
C PRO A 69 7.76 -3.90 0.30
N LYS A 70 6.62 -3.35 -0.13
CA LYS A 70 6.34 -1.91 -0.13
C LYS A 70 5.17 -1.51 0.79
N ILE A 71 4.21 -2.41 1.02
CA ILE A 71 2.98 -2.12 1.76
C ILE A 71 2.84 -3.17 2.86
N PRO A 72 2.58 -2.78 4.12
CA PRO A 72 2.38 -3.71 5.21
C PRO A 72 1.24 -4.74 4.98
N PRO A 73 1.32 -5.95 5.55
CA PRO A 73 0.54 -7.10 5.06
C PRO A 73 -0.85 -7.28 5.69
N LEU A 74 -1.25 -6.55 6.73
CA LEU A 74 -2.46 -6.89 7.50
C LEU A 74 -3.73 -6.85 6.65
N ALA A 75 -3.88 -5.83 5.80
CA ALA A 75 -5.05 -5.74 4.94
C ALA A 75 -5.09 -6.90 3.93
N SER A 76 -3.95 -7.21 3.29
CA SER A 76 -3.85 -8.32 2.33
C SER A 76 -4.10 -9.68 3.00
N LEU A 77 -3.61 -9.89 4.23
CA LEU A 77 -3.87 -11.09 5.01
C LEU A 77 -5.36 -11.27 5.29
N VAL A 78 -6.02 -10.25 5.86
CA VAL A 78 -7.46 -10.29 6.15
C VAL A 78 -8.26 -10.48 4.87
N ASN A 79 -7.93 -9.74 3.82
CA ASN A 79 -8.63 -9.79 2.55
C ASN A 79 -8.47 -11.16 1.87
N GLY A 80 -7.28 -11.75 1.89
CA GLY A 80 -7.02 -13.10 1.38
C GLY A 80 -7.76 -14.18 2.16
N THR A 81 -7.88 -14.04 3.48
CA THR A 81 -8.73 -14.93 4.30
C THR A 81 -10.21 -14.79 3.95
N VAL A 82 -10.69 -13.56 3.68
CA VAL A 82 -12.09 -13.36 3.24
C VAL A 82 -12.32 -13.96 1.86
N MET A 83 -11.36 -13.84 0.93
CA MET A 83 -11.42 -14.50 -0.38
C MET A 83 -11.53 -16.02 -0.26
N ALA A 84 -10.86 -16.64 0.72
CA ALA A 84 -10.96 -18.08 0.94
C ALA A 84 -12.37 -18.54 1.32
N TRP A 85 -13.16 -17.67 1.96
CA TRP A 85 -14.54 -17.95 2.32
C TRP A 85 -15.55 -17.52 1.25
N ALA A 86 -15.37 -16.34 0.66
CA ALA A 86 -16.32 -15.74 -0.28
C ALA A 86 -16.05 -16.09 -1.76
N GLY A 87 -14.81 -16.41 -2.11
CA GLY A 87 -14.30 -16.59 -3.47
C GLY A 87 -13.39 -15.44 -3.94
N ASP A 88 -12.65 -15.69 -5.03
CA ASP A 88 -11.65 -14.78 -5.61
C ASP A 88 -12.14 -13.99 -6.83
N ASP A 89 -13.44 -14.00 -7.12
CA ASP A 89 -14.03 -13.03 -8.03
C ASP A 89 -14.00 -11.62 -7.42
N PRO A 90 -13.81 -10.52 -8.19
CA PRO A 90 -13.84 -9.17 -7.62
C PRO A 90 -15.08 -8.90 -6.75
N SER A 91 -16.26 -9.33 -7.20
CA SER A 91 -17.52 -9.15 -6.46
C SER A 91 -17.54 -9.92 -5.13
N GLN A 92 -16.94 -11.12 -5.12
CA GLN A 92 -16.79 -11.98 -3.95
C GLN A 92 -15.72 -11.46 -3.00
N ALA A 93 -14.53 -11.12 -3.51
CA ALA A 93 -13.45 -10.53 -2.76
C ALA A 93 -13.88 -9.24 -2.04
N ALA A 94 -14.77 -8.45 -2.66
CA ALA A 94 -15.32 -7.22 -2.09
C ALA A 94 -16.14 -7.43 -0.79
N TRP A 95 -16.41 -8.67 -0.34
CA TRP A 95 -16.89 -8.93 1.02
C TRP A 95 -15.92 -8.43 2.10
N SER A 96 -14.63 -8.35 1.78
CA SER A 96 -13.63 -7.75 2.66
C SER A 96 -13.91 -6.26 2.94
N LEU A 97 -14.41 -5.52 1.95
CA LEU A 97 -14.80 -4.11 2.13
C LEU A 97 -15.99 -3.99 3.09
N SER A 98 -16.97 -4.90 2.99
CA SER A 98 -18.10 -4.97 3.93
C SER A 98 -17.63 -5.25 5.37
N LEU A 99 -16.65 -6.15 5.55
CA LEU A 99 -16.04 -6.44 6.85
C LEU A 99 -15.37 -5.17 7.41
N TRP A 100 -14.52 -4.50 6.64
CA TRP A 100 -13.83 -3.28 7.07
C TRP A 100 -14.81 -2.15 7.38
N HIS A 101 -15.89 -2.01 6.60
CA HIS A 101 -16.96 -1.07 6.90
C HIS A 101 -17.67 -1.38 8.22
N GLY A 102 -17.89 -2.67 8.53
CA GLY A 102 -18.40 -3.10 9.83
C GLY A 102 -17.50 -2.68 10.99
N VAL A 103 -16.18 -2.86 10.83
CA VAL A 103 -15.17 -2.38 11.80
C VAL A 103 -15.22 -0.87 11.96
N LEU A 104 -15.35 -0.12 10.84
CA LEU A 104 -15.47 1.33 10.85
C LEU A 104 -16.73 1.79 11.61
N LEU A 105 -17.91 1.24 11.29
CA LEU A 105 -19.16 1.60 11.96
C LEU A 105 -19.10 1.28 13.46
N TRP A 106 -18.52 0.13 13.82
CA TRP A 106 -18.30 -0.22 15.22
C TRP A 106 -17.37 0.77 15.93
N ALA A 107 -16.25 1.14 15.31
CA ALA A 107 -15.30 2.11 15.86
C ALA A 107 -15.93 3.51 16.03
N VAL A 108 -16.65 3.99 15.02
CA VAL A 108 -17.36 5.28 15.03
C VAL A 108 -18.44 5.29 16.11
N ALA A 109 -19.30 4.28 16.13
CA ALA A 109 -20.37 4.20 17.12
C ALA A 109 -19.80 4.14 18.54
N SER A 110 -18.74 3.36 18.75
CA SER A 110 -18.06 3.25 20.04
C SER A 110 -17.38 4.54 20.46
N TRP A 111 -16.81 5.30 19.52
CA TRP A 111 -16.27 6.63 19.79
C TRP A 111 -17.37 7.63 20.14
N ALA A 112 -18.46 7.65 19.36
CA ALA A 112 -19.62 8.50 19.61
C ALA A 112 -20.24 8.27 21.00
N LEU A 113 -20.27 7.02 21.48
CA LEU A 113 -20.75 6.68 22.82
C LEU A 113 -20.00 7.39 23.94
N THR A 114 -18.74 7.78 23.71
CA THR A 114 -17.86 8.46 24.68
C THR A 114 -17.96 9.99 24.64
N LEU A 115 -18.61 10.56 23.63
CA LEU A 115 -18.66 12.00 23.40
C LEU A 115 -19.77 12.71 24.20
N ARG A 116 -20.69 11.95 24.80
CA ARG A 116 -21.78 12.46 25.63
C ARG A 116 -21.85 11.70 26.96
N ARG A 117 -22.30 12.39 28.01
CA ARG A 117 -22.38 11.84 29.38
C ARG A 117 -23.54 10.86 29.57
N SER A 118 -24.71 11.18 29.00
CA SER A 118 -25.90 10.35 29.13
C SER A 118 -25.86 9.19 28.13
N LEU A 119 -25.63 7.97 28.60
CA LEU A 119 -25.60 6.77 27.75
C LEU A 119 -26.86 6.61 26.87
N VAL A 120 -28.02 7.05 27.36
CA VAL A 120 -29.28 6.99 26.61
C VAL A 120 -29.22 7.87 25.36
N GLU A 121 -28.71 9.09 25.50
CA GLU A 121 -28.54 10.04 24.40
C GLU A 121 -27.34 9.66 23.52
N SER A 122 -26.23 9.21 24.13
CA SER A 122 -25.03 8.77 23.41
C SER A 122 -25.34 7.66 22.41
N ARG A 123 -26.24 6.73 22.76
CA ARG A 123 -26.66 5.66 21.83
C ARG A 123 -27.39 6.19 20.61
N ALA A 124 -28.30 7.15 20.78
CA ALA A 124 -29.03 7.75 19.67
C ALA A 124 -28.08 8.61 18.80
N PHE A 125 -27.19 9.36 19.45
CA PHE A 125 -26.13 10.11 18.78
C PHE A 125 -25.17 9.20 17.99
N ALA A 126 -24.80 8.04 18.55
CA ALA A 126 -23.95 7.06 17.90
C ALA A 126 -24.60 6.45 16.65
N LEU A 127 -25.92 6.19 16.67
CA LEU A 127 -26.64 5.76 15.46
C LEU A 127 -26.66 6.86 14.39
N LEU A 128 -26.89 8.12 14.78
CA LEU A 128 -26.82 9.24 13.85
C LEU A 128 -25.43 9.32 13.20
N ALA A 129 -24.37 9.28 14.00
CA ALA A 129 -23.00 9.32 13.49
C ALA A 129 -22.68 8.13 12.56
N ALA A 130 -23.07 6.91 12.94
CA ALA A 130 -22.89 5.72 12.13
C ALA A 130 -23.67 5.81 10.80
N LEU A 131 -24.89 6.35 10.82
CA LEU A 131 -25.69 6.56 9.62
C LEU A 131 -25.06 7.61 8.68
N LEU A 132 -24.59 8.73 9.21
CA LEU A 132 -23.89 9.75 8.40
C LEU A 132 -22.59 9.19 7.80
N VAL A 133 -21.85 8.35 8.54
CA VAL A 133 -20.67 7.63 8.02
C VAL A 133 -21.05 6.66 6.90
N ALA A 134 -22.14 5.90 7.07
CA ALA A 134 -22.61 4.97 6.04
C ALA A 134 -23.15 5.66 4.78
N LEU A 135 -23.52 6.95 4.85
CA LEU A 135 -24.09 7.73 3.75
C LEU A 135 -23.10 8.72 3.11
N ALA A 136 -21.95 8.96 3.71
CA ALA A 136 -20.95 9.88 3.17
C ALA A 136 -20.45 9.38 1.79
N PRO A 137 -20.52 10.20 0.72
CA PRO A 137 -20.15 9.76 -0.63
C PRO A 137 -18.76 9.12 -0.75
N ALA A 138 -17.73 9.70 -0.11
CA ALA A 138 -16.38 9.13 -0.15
C ALA A 138 -16.28 7.78 0.58
N LEU A 139 -17.05 7.56 1.65
CA LEU A 139 -17.03 6.28 2.38
C LEU A 139 -17.88 5.22 1.68
N LEU A 140 -18.93 5.63 0.95
CA LEU A 140 -19.67 4.77 0.02
C LEU A 140 -18.78 4.32 -1.14
N GLU A 141 -17.98 5.22 -1.70
CA GLU A 141 -16.97 4.89 -2.70
C GLU A 141 -16.00 3.82 -2.21
N LEU A 142 -15.42 4.00 -1.03
CA LEU A 142 -14.50 3.03 -0.46
C LEU A 142 -15.14 1.65 -0.13
N ARG A 143 -16.48 1.54 -0.14
CA ARG A 143 -17.20 0.26 0.00
C ARG A 143 -17.46 -0.44 -1.33
N SER A 144 -17.44 0.31 -2.43
CA SER A 144 -17.66 -0.18 -3.80
C SER A 144 -16.42 -0.11 -4.70
N ASP A 145 -15.28 0.25 -4.09
CA ASP A 145 -13.96 0.32 -4.72
C ASP A 145 -12.94 -0.50 -3.91
N TYR A 146 -12.26 -1.45 -4.55
CA TYR A 146 -11.34 -2.36 -3.90
C TYR A 146 -9.97 -1.70 -3.65
N VAL A 147 -9.92 -0.80 -2.69
CA VAL A 147 -8.70 -0.12 -2.26
C VAL A 147 -8.46 -0.27 -0.76
N LEU A 148 -7.25 0.01 -0.28
CA LEU A 148 -6.88 -0.21 1.12
C LEU A 148 -7.43 0.88 2.06
N GLU A 149 -7.96 1.97 1.53
CA GLU A 149 -8.37 3.12 2.33
C GLU A 149 -9.57 2.85 3.23
N MET A 150 -10.44 1.90 2.89
CA MET A 150 -11.51 1.46 3.81
C MET A 150 -10.91 0.80 5.06
N ALA A 151 -9.98 -0.14 4.88
CA ALA A 151 -9.28 -0.79 5.99
C ALA A 151 -8.47 0.22 6.82
N LEU A 152 -7.78 1.15 6.14
CA LEU A 152 -6.99 2.20 6.79
C LEU A 152 -7.88 3.11 7.64
N THR A 153 -8.99 3.57 7.07
CA THR A 153 -9.95 4.46 7.74
C THR A 153 -10.57 3.78 8.96
N ALA A 154 -10.94 2.50 8.84
CA ALA A 154 -11.45 1.70 9.96
C ALA A 154 -10.41 1.59 11.09
N MET A 155 -9.18 1.21 10.77
CA MET A 155 -8.13 0.97 11.77
C MET A 155 -7.60 2.25 12.40
N VAL A 156 -7.47 3.34 11.65
CA VAL A 156 -7.10 4.66 12.20
C VAL A 156 -8.19 5.17 13.14
N THR A 157 -9.47 5.05 12.76
CA THR A 157 -10.59 5.45 13.62
C THR A 157 -10.62 4.62 14.90
N LEU A 158 -10.43 3.31 14.80
CA LEU A 158 -10.32 2.41 15.95
C LEU A 158 -9.14 2.81 16.85
N ALA A 159 -7.95 3.05 16.28
CA ALA A 159 -6.77 3.45 17.03
C ALA A 159 -6.98 4.79 17.76
N LEU A 160 -7.50 5.81 17.09
CA LEU A 160 -7.80 7.11 17.71
C LEU A 160 -8.82 6.97 18.83
N TRP A 161 -9.89 6.19 18.64
CA TRP A 161 -10.87 5.93 19.69
C TRP A 161 -10.25 5.22 20.90
N ARG A 162 -9.48 4.14 20.70
CA ARG A 162 -8.84 3.41 21.81
C ARG A 162 -7.81 4.30 22.54
N LEU A 163 -7.05 5.10 21.80
CA LEU A 163 -6.13 6.08 22.38
C LEU A 163 -6.89 7.12 23.22
N SER A 164 -8.03 7.61 22.74
CA SER A 164 -8.86 8.57 23.49
C SER A 164 -9.34 7.99 24.84
N ARG A 165 -9.77 6.73 24.85
CA ARG A 165 -10.19 6.00 26.06
C ARG A 165 -9.05 5.86 27.05
N TRP A 166 -7.89 5.39 26.59
CA TRP A 166 -6.73 5.23 27.45
C TRP A 166 -6.20 6.56 27.99
N TRP A 167 -6.18 7.61 27.15
CA TRP A 167 -5.69 8.94 27.50
C TRP A 167 -6.60 9.70 28.47
N HIS A 168 -7.90 9.38 28.51
CA HIS A 168 -8.89 10.08 29.33
C HIS A 168 -8.43 10.25 30.79
N PRO A 169 -8.58 11.44 31.41
CA PRO A 169 -8.03 11.69 32.73
C PRO A 169 -8.69 10.86 33.84
N LEU A 170 -10.02 10.69 33.79
CA LEU A 170 -10.78 10.01 34.84
C LEU A 170 -10.96 8.51 34.55
N GLU A 171 -11.52 8.17 33.39
CA GLU A 171 -11.80 6.79 32.99
C GLU A 171 -10.61 6.04 32.34
N GLY A 172 -9.49 6.72 32.12
CA GLY A 172 -8.33 6.16 31.43
C GLY A 172 -7.32 5.48 32.34
N GLY A 173 -6.21 5.01 31.78
CA GLY A 173 -5.11 4.41 32.55
C GLY A 173 -5.32 2.96 32.97
N GLN A 174 -6.20 2.20 32.31
CA GLN A 174 -6.32 0.75 32.51
C GLN A 174 -5.39 -0.03 31.55
N TRP A 175 -4.83 -1.15 32.01
CA TRP A 175 -3.95 -2.00 31.20
C TRP A 175 -4.59 -2.49 29.91
N LEU A 176 -5.82 -2.99 29.98
CA LEU A 176 -6.54 -3.45 28.79
C LEU A 176 -6.76 -2.31 27.78
N GLN A 177 -7.00 -1.08 28.25
CA GLN A 177 -7.13 0.09 27.36
C GLN A 177 -5.80 0.39 26.66
N ALA A 178 -4.68 0.37 27.39
CA ALA A 178 -3.35 0.58 26.83
C ALA A 178 -3.00 -0.49 25.78
N LEU A 179 -3.19 -1.77 26.11
CA LEU A 179 -2.88 -2.89 25.22
C LEU A 179 -3.74 -2.87 23.95
N THR A 180 -5.05 -2.65 24.08
CA THR A 180 -5.94 -2.56 22.90
C THR A 180 -5.70 -1.31 22.07
N ALA A 181 -5.30 -0.19 22.67
CA ALA A 181 -4.87 1.00 21.93
C ALA A 181 -3.58 0.72 21.15
N ALA A 182 -2.61 0.05 21.78
CA ALA A 182 -1.39 -0.37 21.12
C ALA A 182 -1.67 -1.33 19.95
N LEU A 183 -2.48 -2.37 20.16
CA LEU A 183 -2.87 -3.32 19.09
C LEU A 183 -3.60 -2.62 17.94
N ALA A 184 -4.50 -1.67 18.23
CA ALA A 184 -5.16 -0.89 17.18
C ALA A 184 -4.17 -0.02 16.40
N CYS A 185 -3.20 0.60 17.06
CA CYS A 185 -2.12 1.36 16.40
C CYS A 185 -1.24 0.44 15.55
N THR A 186 -0.84 -0.73 16.08
CA THR A 186 -0.10 -1.77 15.34
C THR A 186 -0.87 -2.16 14.09
N GLY A 187 -2.17 -2.43 14.21
CA GLY A 187 -3.00 -2.81 13.07
C GLY A 187 -3.12 -1.70 12.03
N ALA A 188 -3.29 -0.44 12.43
CA ALA A 188 -3.30 0.68 11.48
C ALA A 188 -1.97 0.82 10.72
N LEU A 189 -0.84 0.68 11.42
CA LEU A 189 0.49 0.69 10.82
C LEU A 189 0.71 -0.50 9.88
N LEU A 190 0.19 -1.68 10.23
CA LEU A 190 0.27 -2.89 9.42
C LEU A 190 -0.77 -2.95 8.27
N VAL A 191 -1.72 -2.02 8.20
CA VAL A 191 -2.57 -1.81 7.01
C VAL A 191 -1.84 -0.92 6.00
N LYS A 192 -1.40 0.27 6.43
CA LYS A 192 -0.67 1.20 5.57
C LYS A 192 0.12 2.19 6.42
N GLN A 193 1.37 2.43 6.02
CA GLN A 193 2.27 3.39 6.67
C GLN A 193 1.73 4.83 6.69
N SER A 194 0.86 5.21 5.74
CA SER A 194 0.21 6.53 5.70
C SER A 194 -0.70 6.78 6.91
N SER A 195 -1.06 5.77 7.70
CA SER A 195 -1.70 5.94 9.01
C SER A 195 -0.92 6.89 9.93
N LEU A 196 0.40 6.96 9.79
CA LEU A 196 1.26 7.86 10.56
C LEU A 196 0.91 9.34 10.39
N LEU A 197 0.39 9.75 9.22
CA LEU A 197 -0.02 11.14 8.98
C LEU A 197 -1.07 11.60 10.00
N VAL A 198 -1.94 10.68 10.44
CA VAL A 198 -3.00 10.95 11.41
C VAL A 198 -2.63 10.52 12.82
N LEU A 199 -1.98 9.36 12.97
CA LEU A 199 -1.68 8.79 14.29
C LEU A 199 -0.49 9.45 14.98
N LEU A 200 0.52 9.93 14.25
CA LEU A 200 1.72 10.51 14.87
C LEU A 200 1.38 11.74 15.76
N PRO A 201 0.53 12.69 15.35
CA PRO A 201 0.03 13.74 16.23
C PRO A 201 -0.70 13.25 17.49
N ALA A 202 -1.57 12.25 17.34
CA ALA A 202 -2.30 11.69 18.48
C ALA A 202 -1.35 10.97 19.44
N LEU A 203 -0.44 10.16 18.92
CA LEU A 203 0.56 9.43 19.69
C LEU A 203 1.51 10.37 20.43
N THR A 204 2.01 11.43 19.79
CA THR A 204 2.89 12.41 20.44
C THR A 204 2.20 13.09 21.62
N TRP A 205 0.95 13.52 21.46
CA TRP A 205 0.19 14.12 22.55
C TRP A 205 -0.11 13.11 23.67
N VAL A 206 -0.61 11.92 23.34
CA VAL A 206 -0.93 10.91 24.34
C VAL A 206 0.32 10.46 25.10
N SER A 207 1.45 10.32 24.39
CA SER A 207 2.76 10.01 24.98
C SER A 207 3.15 11.09 25.98
N TRP A 208 3.18 12.36 25.56
CA TRP A 208 3.47 13.48 26.45
C TRP A 208 2.55 13.49 27.69
N GLY A 209 1.26 13.24 27.48
CA GLY A 209 0.27 13.12 28.56
C GLY A 209 0.51 11.95 29.51
N ALA A 210 0.98 10.80 29.01
CA ALA A 210 1.32 9.64 29.84
C ALA A 210 2.57 9.90 30.70
N TRP A 211 3.59 10.55 30.12
CA TRP A 211 4.81 10.92 30.83
C TRP A 211 4.59 11.98 31.91
N ARG A 212 3.72 12.97 31.64
CA ARG A 212 3.34 14.01 32.60
C ARG A 212 2.51 13.52 33.77
N ARG A 213 1.57 12.60 33.56
CA ARG A 213 0.65 12.13 34.62
C ARG A 213 1.33 11.19 35.63
N GLY A 214 2.35 10.42 35.24
CA GLY A 214 3.21 9.70 36.18
C GLY A 214 2.64 8.45 36.90
N GLU A 215 1.33 8.22 36.94
CA GLU A 215 0.68 7.16 37.74
C GLU A 215 0.60 5.80 37.01
N GLY A 216 1.72 5.12 36.77
CA GLY A 216 1.74 3.83 36.06
C GLY A 216 1.47 3.91 34.54
N ARG A 217 0.93 5.04 34.06
CA ARG A 217 0.75 5.33 32.62
C ARG A 217 2.05 5.27 31.82
N ARG A 218 3.20 5.55 32.46
CA ARG A 218 4.52 5.41 31.84
C ARG A 218 4.83 3.95 31.49
N LEU A 219 4.54 3.03 32.42
CA LEU A 219 4.76 1.60 32.18
C LEU A 219 3.77 1.05 31.14
N GLN A 220 2.52 1.51 31.18
CA GLN A 220 1.53 1.19 30.14
C GLN A 220 1.95 1.69 28.76
N TRP A 221 2.52 2.90 28.70
CA TRP A 221 3.07 3.46 27.47
C TRP A 221 4.25 2.61 26.97
N LEU A 222 5.20 2.27 27.84
CA LEU A 222 6.34 1.40 27.49
C LEU A 222 5.87 0.03 26.98
N ALA A 223 4.90 -0.58 27.66
CA ALA A 223 4.29 -1.84 27.21
C ALA A 223 3.58 -1.68 25.87
N GLY A 224 2.87 -0.57 25.65
CA GLY A 224 2.23 -0.26 24.38
C GLY A 224 3.23 -0.09 23.25
N VAL A 225 4.34 0.62 23.49
CA VAL A 225 5.45 0.75 22.53
C VAL A 225 6.05 -0.63 22.24
N ALA A 226 6.26 -1.46 23.25
CA ALA A 226 6.76 -2.82 23.06
C ALA A 226 5.82 -3.67 22.19
N VAL A 227 4.50 -3.57 22.37
CA VAL A 227 3.49 -4.25 21.52
C VAL A 227 3.55 -3.74 20.08
N VAL A 228 3.64 -2.42 19.87
CA VAL A 228 3.75 -1.84 18.53
C VAL A 228 5.03 -2.29 17.83
N LEU A 229 6.17 -2.24 18.53
CA LEU A 229 7.44 -2.70 17.98
C LEU A 229 7.41 -4.21 17.71
N ALA A 230 6.89 -5.04 18.62
CA ALA A 230 6.80 -6.48 18.41
C ALA A 230 5.96 -6.84 17.17
N GLY A 231 4.90 -6.08 16.88
CA GLY A 231 4.06 -6.30 15.70
C GLY A 231 4.63 -5.76 14.39
N VAL A 232 5.24 -4.56 14.40
CA VAL A 232 5.69 -3.89 13.17
C VAL A 232 7.13 -4.26 12.80
N LEU A 233 8.00 -4.46 13.79
CA LEU A 233 9.44 -4.63 13.57
C LEU A 233 9.80 -5.84 12.71
N PRO A 234 9.14 -7.02 12.80
CA PRO A 234 9.48 -8.15 11.93
C PRO A 234 9.32 -7.83 10.44
N TRP A 235 8.20 -7.21 10.07
CA TRP A 235 7.94 -6.77 8.69
C TRP A 235 8.86 -5.63 8.27
N LEU A 236 9.02 -4.62 9.14
CA LEU A 236 9.86 -3.47 8.84
C LEU A 236 11.33 -3.90 8.67
N ARG A 237 11.87 -4.73 9.58
CA ARG A 237 13.23 -5.27 9.47
C ARG A 237 13.45 -6.00 8.15
N HIS A 238 12.46 -6.77 7.69
CA HIS A 238 12.54 -7.48 6.43
C HIS A 238 12.49 -6.55 5.21
N ASN A 239 11.66 -5.50 5.25
CA ASN A 239 11.28 -4.70 4.09
C ASN A 239 11.67 -3.22 4.15
N TRP A 240 12.51 -2.78 5.09
CA TRP A 240 12.74 -1.34 5.34
C TRP A 240 13.33 -0.60 4.13
N ILE A 241 14.23 -1.21 3.37
CA ILE A 241 14.86 -0.58 2.20
C ILE A 241 13.83 -0.29 1.11
N THR A 242 13.02 -1.30 0.77
CA THR A 242 11.94 -1.19 -0.21
C THR A 242 10.81 -0.30 0.28
N THR A 243 10.57 -0.25 1.59
CA THR A 243 9.60 0.68 2.20
C THR A 243 10.07 2.13 2.06
N LEU A 244 11.34 2.44 2.34
CA LEU A 244 11.90 3.78 2.18
C LEU A 244 11.91 4.21 0.71
N GLY A 245 12.44 3.38 -0.19
CA GLY A 245 12.45 3.68 -1.63
C GLY A 245 11.04 3.80 -2.22
N GLY A 246 10.13 2.92 -1.80
CA GLY A 246 8.72 2.97 -2.19
C GLY A 246 8.03 4.25 -1.73
N THR A 247 8.33 4.72 -0.52
CA THR A 247 7.79 5.98 0.02
C THR A 247 8.34 7.20 -0.71
N ASN A 248 9.64 7.24 -0.99
CA ASN A 248 10.26 8.32 -1.78
C ASN A 248 9.57 8.47 -3.14
N ARG A 249 9.44 7.34 -3.86
CA ARG A 249 8.80 7.30 -5.16
C ARG A 249 7.33 7.71 -5.11
N ALA A 250 6.59 7.19 -4.13
CA ALA A 250 5.15 7.47 -3.98
C ALA A 250 4.88 8.91 -3.53
N VAL A 251 5.68 9.50 -2.65
CA VAL A 251 5.36 10.79 -2.02
C VAL A 251 6.07 11.96 -2.70
N LEU A 252 7.35 11.80 -3.08
CA LEU A 252 8.15 12.91 -3.61
C LEU A 252 8.21 12.88 -5.14
N GLU A 253 8.56 11.74 -5.73
CA GLU A 253 8.67 11.67 -7.20
C GLU A 253 7.30 11.76 -7.89
N SER A 254 6.25 11.11 -7.35
CA SER A 254 4.91 11.19 -7.91
C SER A 254 4.40 12.64 -7.90
N ALA A 255 4.52 13.32 -6.76
CA ALA A 255 4.13 14.72 -6.62
C ALA A 255 4.82 15.63 -7.64
N ALA A 256 6.13 15.42 -7.84
CA ALA A 256 6.91 16.18 -8.83
C ALA A 256 6.49 15.88 -10.28
N ARG A 257 6.11 14.63 -10.59
CA ARG A 257 5.66 14.23 -11.94
C ARG A 257 4.25 14.70 -12.25
N GLU A 258 3.37 14.69 -11.26
CA GLU A 258 1.95 15.07 -11.39
C GLU A 258 1.74 16.58 -11.29
N GLY A 259 2.75 17.32 -10.79
CA GLY A 259 2.67 18.78 -10.65
C GLY A 259 1.81 19.21 -9.47
N ASP A 260 1.80 18.41 -8.40
CA ASP A 260 0.98 18.64 -7.22
C ASP A 260 1.30 19.98 -6.54
N PRO A 261 0.30 20.69 -5.99
CA PRO A 261 0.53 21.94 -5.32
C PRO A 261 1.36 21.74 -4.04
N GLY A 262 2.50 22.43 -3.97
CA GLY A 262 3.43 22.31 -2.86
C GLY A 262 2.83 22.75 -1.51
N PRO A 263 3.39 22.27 -0.38
CA PRO A 263 2.83 22.46 0.97
C PRO A 263 2.85 23.92 1.45
N LEU A 264 3.67 24.79 0.84
CA LEU A 264 3.75 26.21 1.16
C LEU A 264 2.80 27.08 0.31
N SER A 265 2.05 26.48 -0.62
CA SER A 265 1.16 27.20 -1.54
C SER A 265 -0.28 27.25 -1.03
N LEU A 266 -1.00 28.34 -1.32
CA LEU A 266 -2.42 28.48 -0.96
C LEU A 266 -3.28 27.38 -1.62
N SER A 267 -2.96 26.98 -2.84
CA SER A 267 -3.62 25.86 -3.54
C SER A 267 -3.44 24.54 -2.78
N GLY A 268 -2.26 24.29 -2.21
CA GLY A 268 -2.00 23.10 -1.38
C GLY A 268 -2.84 23.07 -0.11
N TRP A 269 -2.99 24.21 0.58
CA TRP A 269 -3.83 24.33 1.78
C TRP A 269 -5.33 24.21 1.48
N LEU A 270 -5.77 24.71 0.33
CA LEU A 270 -7.17 24.65 -0.10
C LEU A 270 -7.54 23.36 -0.82
N TRP A 271 -6.58 22.46 -1.10
CA TRP A 271 -6.81 21.21 -1.82
C TRP A 271 -7.91 20.37 -1.16
N TYR A 272 -7.69 19.92 0.08
CA TYR A 272 -8.63 19.06 0.79
C TYR A 272 -9.95 19.74 1.18
N PRO A 273 -9.97 21.01 1.64
CA PRO A 273 -11.23 21.70 1.92
C PRO A 273 -12.16 21.78 0.71
N ARG A 274 -11.63 21.93 -0.50
CA ARG A 274 -12.42 21.97 -1.75
C ARG A 274 -13.11 20.64 -2.06
N LEU A 275 -12.56 19.52 -1.58
CA LEU A 275 -13.13 18.19 -1.81
C LEU A 275 -14.27 17.86 -0.85
N LEU A 276 -14.39 18.55 0.29
CA LEU A 276 -15.36 18.22 1.34
C LEU A 276 -16.82 18.17 0.86
N PRO A 277 -17.34 19.12 0.04
CA PRO A 277 -18.71 19.04 -0.43
C PRO A 277 -19.00 17.77 -1.24
N ALA A 278 -18.03 17.30 -2.02
CA ALA A 278 -18.15 16.06 -2.79
C ALA A 278 -17.97 14.81 -1.92
N GLN A 279 -17.02 14.83 -0.97
CA GLN A 279 -16.70 13.66 -0.14
C GLN A 279 -17.69 13.40 1.01
N ILE A 280 -18.20 14.47 1.62
CA ILE A 280 -19.17 14.41 2.73
C ILE A 280 -20.61 14.57 2.22
N GLY A 281 -20.81 15.26 1.10
CA GLY A 281 -22.13 15.66 0.60
C GLY A 281 -22.48 17.06 1.10
N ALA A 282 -22.83 17.94 0.16
CA ALA A 282 -23.03 19.37 0.43
C ALA A 282 -24.08 19.65 1.53
N VAL A 283 -25.20 18.92 1.53
CA VAL A 283 -26.27 19.06 2.55
C VAL A 283 -25.76 18.63 3.93
N MET A 284 -25.13 17.45 4.01
CA MET A 284 -24.57 16.91 5.25
C MET A 284 -23.56 17.88 5.87
N LEU A 285 -22.68 18.42 5.04
CA LEU A 285 -21.67 19.39 5.42
C LEU A 285 -22.31 20.71 5.89
N ALA A 286 -23.19 21.31 5.09
CA ALA A 286 -23.79 22.62 5.39
C ALA A 286 -24.62 22.61 6.69
N VAL A 287 -25.52 21.62 6.83
CA VAL A 287 -26.36 21.47 8.03
C VAL A 287 -25.50 21.18 9.26
N GLY A 288 -24.49 20.31 9.12
CA GLY A 288 -23.55 19.97 10.17
C GLY A 288 -22.74 21.18 10.62
N CYS A 289 -22.15 21.93 9.70
CA CYS A 289 -21.40 23.15 9.98
C CYS A 289 -22.26 24.22 10.65
N ALA A 290 -23.46 24.50 10.12
CA ALA A 290 -24.39 25.45 10.73
C ALA A 290 -24.79 25.03 12.15
N GLY A 291 -24.98 23.72 12.36
CA GLY A 291 -25.26 23.16 13.69
C GLY A 291 -24.06 23.24 14.64
N VAL A 292 -22.82 23.12 14.14
CA VAL A 292 -21.60 23.33 14.93
C VAL A 292 -21.46 24.80 15.33
N VAL A 293 -21.77 25.74 14.43
CA VAL A 293 -21.83 27.18 14.75
C VAL A 293 -22.88 27.45 15.83
N LEU A 294 -24.08 26.88 15.68
CA LEU A 294 -25.15 26.96 16.67
C LEU A 294 -24.71 26.38 18.02
N TRP A 295 -24.00 25.24 18.01
CA TRP A 295 -23.46 24.60 19.21
C TRP A 295 -22.46 25.50 19.91
N CYS A 296 -21.52 26.09 19.17
CA CYS A 296 -20.55 27.05 19.70
C CYS A 296 -21.23 28.29 20.30
N TRP A 297 -22.26 28.83 19.64
CA TRP A 297 -23.01 30.00 20.13
C TRP A 297 -23.79 29.68 21.42
N GLN A 298 -24.32 28.47 21.56
CA GLN A 298 -25.13 28.04 22.70
C GLN A 298 -24.32 27.40 23.84
N ARG A 299 -22.99 27.37 23.79
CA ARG A 299 -22.10 26.67 24.75
C ARG A 299 -22.35 26.99 26.23
N ARG A 300 -23.03 28.09 26.56
CA ARG A 300 -23.41 28.46 27.93
C ARG A 300 -24.63 27.72 28.49
N ARG A 301 -25.35 26.90 27.70
CA ARG A 301 -26.53 26.13 28.14
C ARG A 301 -26.28 24.64 27.98
N HIS A 302 -26.18 23.93 29.12
CA HIS A 302 -26.24 22.47 29.32
C HIS A 302 -26.10 21.60 28.05
N SER A 303 -24.87 21.27 27.64
CA SER A 303 -24.62 20.57 26.37
C SER A 303 -24.69 19.04 26.45
N GLY A 304 -24.62 18.46 27.65
CA GLY A 304 -24.56 17.00 27.87
C GLY A 304 -23.32 16.31 27.29
N ASP A 305 -22.39 17.11 26.76
CA ASP A 305 -21.17 16.66 26.07
C ASP A 305 -20.07 16.33 27.08
N GLU A 306 -19.18 15.41 26.71
CA GLU A 306 -18.00 15.08 27.51
C GLU A 306 -16.78 15.89 27.04
N PRO A 307 -16.33 16.92 27.78
CA PRO A 307 -15.41 17.93 27.25
C PRO A 307 -14.05 17.36 26.82
N GLN A 308 -13.52 16.39 27.57
CA GLN A 308 -12.21 15.82 27.28
C GLN A 308 -12.22 14.93 26.05
N ALA A 309 -13.30 14.18 25.83
CA ALA A 309 -13.46 13.36 24.63
C ALA A 309 -13.58 14.23 23.37
N TRP A 310 -14.34 15.33 23.44
CA TRP A 310 -14.42 16.32 22.36
C TRP A 310 -13.09 17.03 22.12
N ARG A 311 -12.38 17.42 23.18
CA ARG A 311 -11.05 18.04 23.06
C ARG A 311 -10.07 17.13 22.33
N PHE A 312 -10.05 15.85 22.68
CA PHE A 312 -9.22 14.87 21.99
C PHE A 312 -9.57 14.79 20.51
N LEU A 313 -10.85 14.58 20.19
CA LEU A 313 -11.34 14.45 18.80
C LEU A 313 -11.01 15.69 17.95
N VAL A 314 -11.32 16.89 18.44
CA VAL A 314 -11.14 18.13 17.65
C VAL A 314 -9.66 18.40 17.41
N VAL A 315 -8.81 18.25 18.42
CA VAL A 315 -7.39 18.56 18.26
C VAL A 315 -6.68 17.49 17.40
N THR A 316 -6.99 16.19 17.56
CA THR A 316 -6.39 15.17 16.68
C THR A 316 -6.89 15.30 15.24
N LEU A 317 -8.15 15.68 15.03
CA LEU A 317 -8.67 16.02 13.70
C LEU A 317 -7.92 17.20 13.07
N LEU A 318 -7.78 18.32 13.78
CA LEU A 318 -7.13 19.53 13.24
C LEU A 318 -5.65 19.32 12.97
N VAL A 319 -4.91 18.69 13.90
CA VAL A 319 -3.47 18.45 13.71
C VAL A 319 -3.23 17.34 12.68
N GLY A 320 -4.07 16.30 12.64
CA GLY A 320 -4.02 15.30 11.57
C GLY A 320 -4.29 15.92 10.20
N TRP A 321 -5.28 16.81 10.09
CA TRP A 321 -5.55 17.58 8.87
C TRP A 321 -4.36 18.43 8.43
N LEU A 322 -3.72 19.11 9.38
CA LEU A 322 -2.51 19.89 9.15
C LEU A 322 -1.39 19.02 8.58
N VAL A 323 -1.07 17.90 9.24
CA VAL A 323 0.01 17.00 8.81
C VAL A 323 -0.28 16.37 7.44
N THR A 324 -1.50 15.93 7.18
CA THR A 324 -1.89 15.42 5.86
C THR A 324 -1.78 16.51 4.78
N SER A 325 -2.12 17.77 5.11
CA SER A 325 -1.99 18.91 4.19
C SER A 325 -0.54 19.29 3.88
N LEU A 326 0.42 18.91 4.74
CA LEU A 326 1.85 19.12 4.51
C LEU A 326 2.49 18.04 3.62
N SER A 327 1.79 16.93 3.35
CA SER A 327 2.25 15.91 2.39
C SER A 327 2.42 16.54 0.99
N PRO A 328 3.57 16.36 0.32
CA PRO A 328 3.78 16.85 -1.04
C PRO A 328 2.83 16.22 -2.06
N ASN A 329 2.64 14.90 -2.00
CA ASN A 329 1.68 14.19 -2.84
C ASN A 329 0.23 14.50 -2.40
N LYS A 330 -0.61 14.90 -3.36
CA LYS A 330 -2.02 15.25 -3.21
C LYS A 330 -2.95 14.25 -3.90
N ASP A 331 -3.39 13.25 -3.15
CA ASP A 331 -4.46 12.33 -3.56
C ASP A 331 -5.72 12.55 -2.71
N ASP A 332 -6.90 12.46 -3.31
CA ASP A 332 -8.20 12.69 -2.65
C ASP A 332 -8.50 11.66 -1.56
N ARG A 333 -7.93 10.46 -1.66
CA ARG A 333 -8.09 9.36 -0.69
C ARG A 333 -7.27 9.57 0.58
N TYR A 334 -6.24 10.42 0.57
CA TYR A 334 -5.34 10.61 1.75
C TYR A 334 -6.03 11.18 2.98
N ILE A 335 -7.14 11.92 2.81
CA ILE A 335 -7.93 12.44 3.92
C ILE A 335 -9.01 11.47 4.41
N ALA A 336 -9.23 10.33 3.74
CA ALA A 336 -10.24 9.35 4.14
C ALA A 336 -10.19 8.97 5.64
N PRO A 337 -9.01 8.74 6.25
CA PRO A 337 -8.93 8.40 7.68
C PRO A 337 -9.35 9.54 8.64
N LEU A 338 -9.45 10.78 8.17
CA LEU A 338 -9.92 11.93 8.94
C LEU A 338 -11.44 12.14 8.83
N LEU A 339 -12.07 11.60 7.77
CA LEU A 339 -13.51 11.78 7.53
C LEU A 339 -14.38 11.28 8.68
N PRO A 340 -14.12 10.12 9.33
CA PRO A 340 -14.95 9.67 10.45
C PRO A 340 -14.94 10.64 11.64
N ALA A 341 -13.79 11.21 11.98
CA ALA A 341 -13.69 12.22 13.05
C ALA A 341 -14.38 13.53 12.67
N LEU A 342 -14.25 13.97 11.41
CA LEU A 342 -14.99 15.11 10.89
C LEU A 342 -16.50 14.86 10.92
N ILE A 343 -16.97 13.68 10.50
CA ILE A 343 -18.38 13.31 10.51
C ILE A 343 -18.92 13.22 11.94
N LEU A 344 -18.13 12.77 12.92
CA LEU A 344 -18.52 12.84 14.34
C LEU A 344 -18.77 14.28 14.80
N LEU A 345 -17.91 15.23 14.40
CA LEU A 345 -18.09 16.66 14.67
C LEU A 345 -19.33 17.21 13.98
N LEU A 346 -19.54 16.88 12.70
CA LEU A 346 -20.73 17.29 11.95
C LEU A 346 -22.00 16.68 12.56
N ALA A 347 -21.99 15.40 12.92
CA ALA A 347 -23.09 14.71 13.61
C ALA A 347 -23.48 15.45 14.89
N ARG A 348 -22.52 16.04 15.60
CA ARG A 348 -22.82 16.87 16.78
C ARG A 348 -23.51 18.18 16.43
N GLY A 349 -23.17 18.79 15.30
CA GLY A 349 -23.92 19.92 14.75
C GLY A 349 -25.36 19.54 14.38
N TRP A 350 -25.53 18.42 13.68
CA TRP A 350 -26.86 17.86 13.38
C TRP A 350 -27.67 17.62 14.66
N TRP A 351 -27.05 17.01 15.67
CA TRP A 351 -27.68 16.80 16.97
C TRP A 351 -28.08 18.12 17.65
N GLN A 352 -27.30 19.19 17.48
CA GLN A 352 -27.62 20.51 18.04
C GLN A 352 -28.92 21.08 17.49
N TRP A 353 -29.20 20.90 16.20
CA TRP A 353 -30.47 21.32 15.62
C TRP A 353 -31.65 20.61 16.28
N GLY A 354 -31.52 19.30 16.53
CA GLY A 354 -32.53 18.53 17.26
C GLY A 354 -32.75 19.07 18.69
N LEU A 355 -31.67 19.37 19.42
CA LEU A 355 -31.77 19.97 20.76
C LEU A 355 -32.41 21.35 20.75
N TRP A 356 -32.04 22.19 19.77
CA TRP A 356 -32.59 23.53 19.63
C TRP A 356 -34.08 23.52 19.32
N LEU A 357 -34.52 22.67 18.37
CA LEU A 357 -35.93 22.51 18.03
C LEU A 357 -36.75 22.05 19.25
N ARG A 358 -36.24 21.08 20.02
CA ARG A 358 -36.89 20.62 21.25
C ARG A 358 -37.03 21.75 22.28
N GLY A 359 -35.97 22.54 22.48
CA GLY A 359 -35.98 23.65 23.43
C GLY A 359 -36.85 24.84 23.02
N ARG A 360 -36.98 25.09 21.72
CA ARG A 360 -37.71 26.25 21.19
C ARG A 360 -39.21 25.97 21.02
N TRP A 361 -39.62 24.69 20.86
CA TRP A 361 -40.99 24.23 20.60
C TRP A 361 -41.35 22.99 21.44
N PRO A 362 -41.38 23.09 22.79
CA PRO A 362 -41.53 21.94 23.68
C PRO A 362 -42.84 21.15 23.49
N GLY A 363 -43.94 21.77 23.04
CA GLY A 363 -45.21 21.10 22.76
C GLY A 363 -45.22 20.19 21.52
N LEU A 364 -44.27 20.38 20.59
CA LEU A 364 -44.19 19.64 19.32
C LEU A 364 -42.91 18.78 19.23
N GLN A 365 -42.18 18.67 20.35
CA GLN A 365 -40.86 18.06 20.43
C GLN A 365 -40.80 16.57 20.02
N PHE A 366 -41.92 15.84 20.21
CA PHE A 366 -42.01 14.42 19.89
C PHE A 366 -42.02 14.17 18.37
N TRP A 367 -42.43 15.15 17.56
CA TRP A 367 -42.55 15.02 16.11
C TRP A 367 -41.53 15.87 15.36
N LEU A 368 -41.39 17.16 15.69
CA LEU A 368 -40.61 18.09 14.87
C LEU A 368 -39.11 17.76 14.81
N ALA A 369 -38.49 17.45 15.94
CA ALA A 369 -37.06 17.20 15.97
C ALA A 369 -36.68 15.88 15.25
N PRO A 370 -37.36 14.75 15.48
CA PRO A 370 -37.13 13.54 14.69
C PRO A 370 -37.44 13.72 13.19
N VAL A 371 -38.55 14.36 12.85
CA VAL A 371 -38.94 14.58 11.43
C VAL A 371 -37.92 15.48 10.72
N ALA A 372 -37.47 16.57 11.34
CA ALA A 372 -36.47 17.47 10.74
C ALA A 372 -35.10 16.79 10.57
N LEU A 373 -34.68 15.96 11.54
CA LEU A 373 -33.45 15.19 11.40
C LEU A 373 -33.58 14.13 10.30
N MET A 374 -34.72 13.44 10.22
CA MET A 374 -34.98 12.44 9.18
C MET A 374 -35.11 13.06 7.79
N SER A 375 -35.79 14.21 7.64
CA SER A 375 -35.89 14.90 6.35
C SER A 375 -34.53 15.42 5.87
N GLY A 376 -33.72 15.94 6.79
CA GLY A 376 -32.33 16.29 6.49
C GLY A 376 -31.50 15.08 6.04
N LEU A 377 -31.62 13.94 6.75
CA LEU A 377 -30.94 12.69 6.37
C LEU A 377 -31.38 12.18 5.00
N LEU A 378 -32.68 12.20 4.71
CA LEU A 378 -33.22 11.83 3.39
C LEU A 378 -32.71 12.77 2.29
N SER A 379 -32.50 14.05 2.60
CA SER A 379 -31.95 15.04 1.67
C SER A 379 -30.47 14.81 1.34
N CYS A 380 -29.73 14.05 2.16
CA CYS A 380 -28.37 13.60 1.83
C CYS A 380 -28.36 12.46 0.79
N GLY A 381 -29.46 11.70 0.70
CA GLY A 381 -29.60 10.53 -0.17
C GLY A 381 -29.38 10.80 -1.65
N PRO A 382 -30.01 11.83 -2.27
CA PRO A 382 -29.85 12.11 -3.70
C PRO A 382 -28.40 12.36 -4.13
N ALA A 383 -27.61 13.08 -3.33
CA ALA A 383 -26.21 13.34 -3.66
C ALA A 383 -25.39 12.04 -3.64
N ALA A 384 -25.52 11.25 -2.57
CA ALA A 384 -24.88 9.93 -2.46
C ALA A 384 -25.32 8.99 -3.60
N TRP A 385 -26.62 8.97 -3.92
CA TRP A 385 -27.19 8.18 -5.00
C TRP A 385 -26.68 8.63 -6.38
N SER A 386 -26.63 9.94 -6.65
CA SER A 386 -26.11 10.49 -7.91
C SER A 386 -24.63 10.17 -8.11
N ALA A 387 -23.82 10.27 -7.05
CA ALA A 387 -22.41 9.92 -7.08
C ALA A 387 -22.21 8.43 -7.36
N GLN A 388 -23.08 7.57 -6.82
CA GLN A 388 -23.12 6.15 -7.17
C GLN A 388 -23.58 5.96 -8.62
N LEU A 389 -24.71 6.54 -9.08
CA LEU A 389 -25.16 6.37 -10.47
C LEU A 389 -24.12 6.81 -11.52
N ALA A 390 -23.46 7.94 -11.31
CA ALA A 390 -22.40 8.40 -12.21
C ALA A 390 -21.27 7.38 -12.38
N ARG A 391 -21.02 6.55 -11.34
CA ARG A 391 -20.05 5.45 -11.40
C ARG A 391 -20.58 4.21 -12.08
N LEU A 392 -21.89 3.92 -12.02
CA LEU A 392 -22.48 2.85 -12.82
C LEU A 392 -22.22 3.10 -14.30
N GLN A 393 -22.25 4.36 -14.72
CA GLN A 393 -22.08 4.76 -16.11
C GLN A 393 -20.62 4.75 -16.59
N ASN A 394 -19.65 4.92 -15.70
CA ASN A 394 -18.23 5.13 -16.04
C ASN A 394 -17.32 3.92 -15.74
N ARG A 395 -17.81 2.68 -15.86
CA ARG A 395 -17.01 1.49 -15.51
C ARG A 395 -16.43 0.80 -16.74
N HIS A 396 -15.21 0.32 -16.49
CA HIS A 396 -14.36 -0.37 -17.44
C HIS A 396 -14.92 -1.75 -17.74
N GLN A 397 -15.29 -1.96 -19.00
CA GLN A 397 -15.68 -3.25 -19.51
C GLN A 397 -14.60 -3.68 -20.50
N GLY A 398 -14.42 -4.98 -20.69
CA GLY A 398 -13.38 -5.40 -21.63
C GLY A 398 -13.35 -6.90 -21.77
N PRO A 399 -12.75 -7.40 -22.86
CA PRO A 399 -12.63 -8.83 -23.10
C PRO A 399 -11.54 -9.47 -22.21
N LEU A 400 -11.28 -8.94 -21.01
CA LEU A 400 -10.19 -9.38 -20.12
C LEU A 400 -10.30 -10.87 -19.80
N ASP A 401 -11.47 -11.34 -19.35
CA ASP A 401 -11.72 -12.75 -19.07
C ASP A 401 -11.52 -13.65 -20.29
N ALA A 402 -11.90 -13.18 -21.48
CA ALA A 402 -11.71 -13.92 -22.72
C ALA A 402 -10.22 -14.01 -23.08
N ILE A 403 -9.50 -12.89 -23.01
CA ILE A 403 -8.05 -12.81 -23.27
C ILE A 403 -7.29 -13.72 -22.30
N VAL A 404 -7.57 -13.61 -21.01
CA VAL A 404 -6.89 -14.38 -19.96
C VAL A 404 -7.14 -15.88 -20.13
N ARG A 405 -8.40 -16.30 -20.32
CA ARG A 405 -8.71 -17.72 -20.56
C ARG A 405 -8.05 -18.23 -21.83
N ARG A 406 -7.98 -17.41 -22.89
CA ARG A 406 -7.34 -17.78 -24.15
C ARG A 406 -5.83 -17.94 -24.01
N ALA A 407 -5.20 -17.13 -23.18
CA ALA A 407 -3.78 -17.24 -22.84
C ALA A 407 -3.48 -18.35 -21.81
N GLY A 408 -4.48 -19.10 -21.35
CA GLY A 408 -4.32 -20.23 -20.43
C GLY A 408 -4.38 -19.88 -18.95
N GLY A 409 -4.81 -18.66 -18.60
CA GLY A 409 -5.04 -18.23 -17.22
C GLY A 409 -6.32 -18.80 -16.59
N ALA A 410 -6.49 -18.54 -15.30
CA ALA A 410 -7.63 -19.01 -14.50
C ALA A 410 -7.81 -20.54 -14.48
N ARG A 411 -6.69 -21.29 -14.54
CA ARG A 411 -6.65 -22.76 -14.55
C ARG A 411 -5.60 -23.29 -13.58
N ALA A 412 -6.02 -24.11 -12.61
CA ALA A 412 -5.13 -24.65 -11.58
C ALA A 412 -4.02 -25.55 -12.12
N ASP A 413 -4.26 -26.25 -13.23
CA ASP A 413 -3.32 -27.12 -13.93
C ASP A 413 -2.47 -26.39 -15.00
N GLY A 414 -2.68 -25.07 -15.14
CA GLY A 414 -1.94 -24.24 -16.08
C GLY A 414 -0.45 -24.17 -15.73
N ARG A 415 0.39 -24.16 -16.77
CA ARG A 415 1.84 -23.91 -16.61
C ARG A 415 2.08 -22.44 -16.26
N PRO A 416 3.15 -22.13 -15.49
CA PRO A 416 3.61 -20.75 -15.29
C PRO A 416 3.73 -20.03 -16.64
N THR A 417 2.99 -18.94 -16.81
CA THR A 417 2.88 -18.22 -18.09
C THR A 417 2.99 -16.73 -17.87
N THR A 418 3.92 -16.07 -18.57
CA THR A 418 4.03 -14.60 -18.55
C THR A 418 3.44 -14.03 -19.83
N LEU A 419 2.45 -13.15 -19.67
CA LEU A 419 1.84 -12.37 -20.75
C LEU A 419 2.40 -10.95 -20.76
N ILE A 420 3.08 -10.57 -21.84
CA ILE A 420 3.55 -9.20 -22.02
C ILE A 420 2.39 -8.31 -22.44
N VAL A 421 1.98 -7.42 -21.55
CA VAL A 421 0.88 -6.48 -21.74
C VAL A 421 1.46 -5.13 -22.14
N VAL A 422 1.36 -4.81 -23.43
CA VAL A 422 1.78 -3.52 -23.98
C VAL A 422 0.79 -2.39 -23.67
N PRO A 423 -0.55 -2.55 -23.79
CA PRO A 423 -1.46 -1.48 -23.42
C PRO A 423 -1.49 -1.26 -21.91
N SER A 424 -1.75 -0.01 -21.49
CA SER A 424 -2.04 0.32 -20.09
C SER A 424 -3.26 1.21 -20.04
N THR A 425 -4.42 0.57 -20.07
CA THR A 425 -5.73 1.21 -19.92
C THR A 425 -6.40 0.70 -18.65
N PRO A 426 -7.42 1.41 -18.16
CA PRO A 426 -8.15 0.92 -16.99
C PRO A 426 -8.83 -0.44 -17.26
N ASP A 427 -9.32 -0.68 -18.48
CA ASP A 427 -9.95 -1.95 -18.89
C ASP A 427 -8.93 -3.09 -18.99
N LEU A 428 -7.68 -2.79 -19.33
CA LEU A 428 -6.65 -3.78 -19.63
C LEU A 428 -5.25 -3.27 -19.29
N ASN A 429 -4.65 -3.87 -18.28
CA ASN A 429 -3.30 -3.57 -17.82
C ASN A 429 -2.66 -4.83 -17.20
N GLN A 430 -1.36 -4.75 -16.89
CA GLN A 430 -0.62 -5.87 -16.32
C GLN A 430 -1.18 -6.38 -14.98
N HIS A 431 -1.79 -5.50 -14.17
CA HIS A 431 -2.28 -5.86 -12.84
C HIS A 431 -3.58 -6.65 -12.95
N ASN A 432 -4.53 -6.20 -13.78
CA ASN A 432 -5.80 -6.91 -13.96
C ASN A 432 -5.62 -8.24 -14.72
N VAL A 433 -4.72 -8.29 -15.71
CA VAL A 433 -4.29 -9.55 -16.35
C VAL A 433 -3.69 -10.51 -15.33
N SER A 434 -2.80 -10.03 -14.45
CA SER A 434 -2.24 -10.88 -13.39
C SER A 434 -3.31 -11.38 -12.44
N TYR A 435 -4.23 -10.52 -12.01
CA TYR A 435 -5.26 -10.92 -11.05
C TYR A 435 -6.15 -12.02 -11.64
N TYR A 436 -6.74 -11.75 -12.80
CA TYR A 436 -7.63 -12.71 -13.46
C TYR A 436 -6.88 -13.97 -13.91
N GLY A 437 -5.64 -13.84 -14.37
CA GLY A 437 -4.80 -14.97 -14.77
C GLY A 437 -4.48 -15.93 -13.64
N ARG A 438 -4.46 -15.42 -12.41
CA ARG A 438 -4.13 -16.18 -11.20
C ARG A 438 -5.35 -16.64 -10.40
N ARG A 439 -6.57 -16.25 -10.75
CA ARG A 439 -7.77 -16.78 -10.09
C ARG A 439 -7.85 -18.30 -10.21
N GLN A 440 -8.56 -18.95 -9.30
CA GLN A 440 -8.83 -20.39 -9.31
C GLN A 440 -7.55 -21.26 -9.39
N GLY A 441 -6.46 -20.82 -8.74
CA GLY A 441 -5.18 -21.54 -8.77
C GLY A 441 -4.34 -21.28 -10.02
N GLY A 442 -4.77 -20.39 -10.91
CA GLY A 442 -4.05 -20.02 -12.13
C GLY A 442 -2.62 -19.51 -11.89
N GLN A 443 -1.81 -19.65 -12.94
CA GLN A 443 -0.39 -19.26 -12.95
C GLN A 443 -0.05 -18.31 -14.11
N LEU A 444 -1.04 -17.59 -14.66
CA LEU A 444 -0.77 -16.57 -15.67
C LEU A 444 -0.50 -15.22 -15.00
N VAL A 445 0.64 -14.61 -15.28
CA VAL A 445 1.01 -13.27 -14.79
C VAL A 445 1.12 -12.28 -15.95
N GLY A 446 0.54 -11.09 -15.77
CA GLY A 446 0.73 -9.96 -16.68
C GLY A 446 1.97 -9.15 -16.30
N ARG A 447 2.76 -8.75 -17.30
CA ARG A 447 3.94 -7.88 -17.12
C ARG A 447 3.96 -6.79 -18.18
N GLN A 448 4.40 -5.60 -17.81
CA GLN A 448 4.37 -4.44 -18.72
C GLN A 448 5.74 -4.22 -19.37
N LEU A 449 5.77 -4.25 -20.69
CA LEU A 449 6.93 -3.84 -21.52
C LEU A 449 6.44 -2.97 -22.69
N GLY A 450 7.35 -2.22 -23.30
CA GLY A 450 7.05 -1.23 -24.35
C GLY A 450 7.15 0.22 -23.84
N SER A 451 7.63 0.43 -22.62
CA SER A 451 7.85 1.76 -22.04
C SER A 451 9.16 2.39 -22.53
N SER A 452 10.10 1.57 -23.01
CA SER A 452 11.39 1.97 -23.58
C SER A 452 11.59 1.41 -24.98
N ARG A 453 12.48 2.03 -25.76
CA ARG A 453 12.93 1.49 -27.06
C ARG A 453 13.72 0.20 -26.88
N GLY A 454 14.43 0.07 -25.76
CA GLY A 454 15.22 -1.13 -25.42
C GLY A 454 14.38 -2.38 -25.17
N ASP A 455 13.06 -2.25 -25.03
CA ASP A 455 12.17 -3.39 -24.74
C ASP A 455 11.90 -4.26 -25.99
N VAL A 456 12.16 -3.74 -27.19
CA VAL A 456 11.79 -4.41 -28.46
C VAL A 456 12.55 -5.72 -28.66
N GLU A 457 13.88 -5.67 -28.65
CA GLU A 457 14.70 -6.85 -28.89
C GLU A 457 14.46 -7.95 -27.83
N PRO A 458 14.46 -7.67 -26.52
CA PRO A 458 14.18 -8.68 -25.50
C PRO A 458 12.80 -9.37 -25.68
N VAL A 459 11.76 -8.61 -26.03
CA VAL A 459 10.42 -9.17 -26.30
C VAL A 459 10.46 -10.07 -27.52
N LEU A 460 11.06 -9.62 -28.64
CA LEU A 460 11.19 -10.44 -29.85
C LEU A 460 12.04 -11.69 -29.63
N ALA A 461 13.07 -11.61 -28.79
CA ALA A 461 13.96 -12.73 -28.52
C ALA A 461 13.31 -13.76 -27.59
N ARG A 462 12.54 -13.32 -26.58
CA ARG A 462 12.23 -14.20 -25.44
C ARG A 462 10.77 -14.27 -25.00
N ALA A 463 9.93 -13.30 -25.32
CA ALA A 463 8.53 -13.36 -24.93
C ALA A 463 7.82 -14.52 -25.64
N GLU A 464 6.97 -15.24 -24.92
CA GLU A 464 6.10 -16.28 -25.48
C GLU A 464 4.75 -15.72 -25.89
N TRP A 465 4.19 -14.84 -25.07
CA TRP A 465 2.89 -14.23 -25.29
C TRP A 465 2.97 -12.71 -25.22
N VAL A 466 2.30 -12.05 -26.17
CA VAL A 466 2.24 -10.59 -26.25
C VAL A 466 0.80 -10.15 -26.51
N LEU A 467 0.34 -9.18 -25.73
CA LEU A 467 -0.96 -8.54 -25.87
C LEU A 467 -0.76 -7.11 -26.38
N LEU A 468 -1.35 -6.84 -27.54
CA LEU A 468 -1.26 -5.57 -28.23
C LEU A 468 -2.62 -4.88 -28.32
N ALA A 469 -2.62 -3.57 -28.51
CA ALA A 469 -3.82 -2.78 -28.76
C ALA A 469 -3.67 -1.95 -30.03
N GLU A 470 -4.71 -1.95 -30.87
CA GLU A 470 -4.83 -1.03 -32.00
C GLU A 470 -5.35 0.34 -31.52
N GLY A 471 -4.76 1.42 -32.06
CA GLY A 471 -5.13 2.79 -31.70
C GLY A 471 -4.43 3.29 -30.45
N ASP A 472 -5.18 3.95 -29.55
CA ASP A 472 -4.65 4.47 -28.29
C ASP A 472 -4.32 3.33 -27.32
N GLN A 473 -3.07 3.30 -26.86
CA GLN A 473 -2.54 2.27 -25.97
C GLN A 473 -2.57 2.71 -24.48
N GLY A 474 -3.14 3.89 -24.19
CA GLY A 474 -3.24 4.45 -22.85
C GLY A 474 -2.00 5.26 -22.46
N SER A 475 -1.57 5.17 -21.20
CA SER A 475 -0.46 5.98 -20.66
C SER A 475 0.95 5.60 -21.16
N VAL A 476 1.04 4.72 -22.17
CA VAL A 476 2.31 4.24 -22.69
C VAL A 476 2.92 5.17 -23.75
N ARG A 477 4.25 5.25 -23.74
CA ARG A 477 5.03 6.17 -24.58
C ARG A 477 5.02 5.74 -26.06
N LYS A 478 5.51 6.60 -26.96
CA LYS A 478 5.70 6.31 -28.40
C LYS A 478 6.48 5.02 -28.68
N SER A 479 7.30 4.55 -27.73
CA SER A 479 7.99 3.25 -27.77
C SER A 479 7.05 2.05 -27.89
N ALA A 480 5.85 2.12 -27.29
CA ALA A 480 4.90 1.03 -27.31
C ALA A 480 4.34 0.76 -28.71
N ARG A 481 4.18 1.82 -29.53
CA ARG A 481 3.84 1.70 -30.96
C ARG A 481 4.94 1.00 -31.76
N ARG A 482 6.21 1.22 -31.41
CA ARG A 482 7.33 0.53 -32.07
C ARG A 482 7.37 -0.94 -31.70
N LEU A 483 7.13 -1.28 -30.44
CA LEU A 483 7.02 -2.67 -30.01
C LEU A 483 5.84 -3.36 -30.69
N ASP A 484 4.68 -2.72 -30.76
CA ASP A 484 3.51 -3.21 -31.50
C ASP A 484 3.85 -3.51 -32.96
N GLN A 485 4.46 -2.55 -33.66
CA GLN A 485 4.88 -2.73 -35.06
C GLN A 485 5.88 -3.88 -35.21
N ALA A 486 6.89 -3.95 -34.34
CA ALA A 486 7.91 -4.98 -34.36
C ALA A 486 7.32 -6.39 -34.15
N VAL A 487 6.41 -6.56 -33.19
CA VAL A 487 5.73 -7.84 -32.94
C VAL A 487 4.95 -8.27 -34.19
N ARG A 488 4.24 -7.34 -34.83
CA ARG A 488 3.45 -7.61 -36.05
C ARG A 488 4.31 -7.94 -37.27
N SER A 489 5.46 -7.30 -37.44
CA SER A 489 6.31 -7.45 -38.64
C SER A 489 7.45 -8.47 -38.52
N SER A 490 7.80 -8.89 -37.30
CA SER A 490 8.98 -9.75 -37.05
C SER A 490 8.89 -11.16 -37.62
N GLY A 491 7.67 -11.68 -37.87
CA GLY A 491 7.45 -13.09 -38.22
C GLY A 491 7.66 -14.08 -37.06
N VAL A 492 8.12 -13.60 -35.88
CA VAL A 492 8.33 -14.43 -34.68
C VAL A 492 7.01 -14.85 -34.03
N PHE A 493 6.00 -14.01 -34.13
CA PHE A 493 4.69 -14.22 -33.52
C PHE A 493 3.63 -14.55 -34.56
N GLU A 494 2.61 -15.30 -34.12
CA GLU A 494 1.36 -15.49 -34.84
C GLU A 494 0.20 -14.90 -34.01
N ARG A 495 -0.75 -14.27 -34.69
CA ARG A 495 -1.95 -13.73 -34.03
C ARG A 495 -2.86 -14.89 -33.69
N VAL A 496 -3.13 -15.09 -32.41
CA VAL A 496 -4.03 -16.12 -31.91
C VAL A 496 -5.47 -15.68 -32.04
N GLU A 497 -5.78 -14.46 -31.60
CA GLU A 497 -7.15 -13.95 -31.55
C GLU A 497 -7.19 -12.43 -31.49
N ARG A 498 -8.33 -11.86 -31.91
CA ARG A 498 -8.62 -10.43 -31.86
C ARG A 498 -9.90 -10.21 -31.05
N PHE A 499 -9.87 -9.24 -30.15
CA PHE A 499 -10.96 -8.93 -29.24
C PHE A 499 -11.38 -7.47 -29.41
N SER A 500 -12.68 -7.22 -29.49
CA SER A 500 -13.22 -5.86 -29.61
C SER A 500 -13.01 -5.06 -28.32
N ARG A 501 -12.69 -3.77 -28.45
CA ARG A 501 -12.64 -2.84 -27.32
C ARG A 501 -14.02 -2.20 -27.11
N PRO A 502 -14.36 -1.79 -25.87
CA PRO A 502 -15.62 -1.08 -25.62
C PRO A 502 -15.69 0.28 -26.30
N GLN A 503 -14.53 0.93 -26.48
CA GLN A 503 -14.42 2.25 -27.11
C GLN A 503 -14.23 2.07 -28.63
N VAL A 504 -13.01 2.28 -29.12
CA VAL A 504 -12.64 2.15 -30.54
C VAL A 504 -11.37 1.30 -30.65
N GLY A 505 -11.33 0.44 -31.66
CA GLY A 505 -10.21 -0.45 -31.95
C GLY A 505 -10.38 -1.84 -31.33
N SER A 506 -9.27 -2.56 -31.21
CA SER A 506 -9.27 -3.95 -30.74
C SER A 506 -7.99 -4.29 -29.99
N TYR A 507 -8.09 -5.24 -29.07
CA TYR A 507 -6.94 -5.96 -28.55
C TYR A 507 -6.61 -7.15 -29.45
N SER A 508 -5.34 -7.52 -29.52
CA SER A 508 -4.89 -8.70 -30.26
C SER A 508 -3.88 -9.48 -29.44
N LEU A 509 -4.13 -10.77 -29.29
CA LEU A 509 -3.29 -11.69 -28.56
C LEU A 509 -2.38 -12.43 -29.54
N TRP A 510 -1.09 -12.46 -29.23
CA TRP A 510 -0.05 -13.01 -30.07
C TRP A 510 0.73 -14.06 -29.29
N ARG A 511 1.08 -15.15 -29.97
CA ARG A 511 1.89 -16.24 -29.43
C ARG A 511 3.12 -16.44 -30.31
N ARG A 512 4.25 -16.73 -29.70
CA ARG A 512 5.46 -17.12 -30.43
C ARG A 512 5.18 -18.35 -31.28
N ARG A 513 5.61 -18.34 -32.54
CA ARG A 513 5.48 -19.48 -33.45
C ARG A 513 6.38 -20.61 -32.98
N ALA A 514 5.91 -21.86 -33.10
CA ALA A 514 6.72 -23.04 -32.78
C ALA A 514 8.00 -23.15 -33.64
N GLN A 515 8.00 -22.54 -34.83
CA GLN A 515 9.13 -22.52 -35.77
C GLN A 515 10.11 -21.36 -35.51
N ALA A 516 9.76 -20.40 -34.65
CA ALA A 516 10.66 -19.32 -34.31
C ALA A 516 11.82 -19.84 -33.45
N PRO A 517 13.01 -19.20 -33.49
CA PRO A 517 14.11 -19.57 -32.61
C PRO A 517 13.66 -19.65 -31.15
N ALA A 518 14.10 -20.72 -30.48
CA ALA A 518 13.84 -20.90 -29.06
C ALA A 518 14.45 -19.73 -28.28
N PRO A 519 13.74 -19.17 -27.28
CA PRO A 519 14.27 -18.14 -26.42
C PRO A 519 15.61 -18.55 -25.82
N ALA A 520 16.61 -17.66 -25.91
CA ALA A 520 17.83 -17.84 -25.12
C ALA A 520 17.47 -17.85 -23.63
N GLU A 521 18.04 -18.80 -22.89
CA GLU A 521 17.76 -18.97 -21.47
C GLU A 521 18.56 -17.96 -20.65
N PHE A 522 17.90 -17.12 -19.85
CA PHE A 522 18.61 -16.15 -18.99
C PHE A 522 19.56 -16.82 -18.00
N ALA A 523 19.24 -18.04 -17.56
CA ALA A 523 20.07 -18.81 -16.65
C ALA A 523 21.51 -19.04 -17.17
N THR A 524 21.73 -19.04 -18.49
CA THR A 524 23.08 -19.18 -19.07
C THR A 524 23.85 -17.87 -19.11
N GLN A 525 23.15 -16.73 -19.18
CA GLN A 525 23.75 -15.39 -19.20
C GLN A 525 24.01 -14.87 -17.78
N PHE A 526 23.21 -15.31 -16.82
CA PHE A 526 23.24 -14.82 -15.44
C PHE A 526 24.62 -14.92 -14.77
N PRO A 527 25.40 -16.02 -14.87
CA PRO A 527 26.70 -16.10 -14.20
C PRO A 527 27.71 -15.06 -14.70
N ALA A 528 27.73 -14.79 -16.00
CA ALA A 528 28.58 -13.76 -16.60
C ALA A 528 28.16 -12.35 -16.14
N LEU A 529 26.84 -12.07 -16.12
CA LEU A 529 26.30 -10.82 -15.60
C LEU A 529 26.62 -10.62 -14.11
N ALA A 530 26.45 -11.68 -13.29
CA ALA A 530 26.75 -11.65 -11.86
C ALA A 530 28.23 -11.41 -11.59
N SER A 531 29.12 -11.97 -12.41
CA SER A 531 30.57 -11.71 -12.33
C SER A 531 30.93 -10.26 -12.62
N GLY A 532 30.06 -9.51 -13.32
CA GLY A 532 30.17 -8.06 -13.49
C GLY A 532 30.22 -7.27 -12.18
N LEU A 533 29.67 -7.81 -11.08
CA LEU A 533 29.81 -7.23 -9.74
C LEU A 533 31.27 -7.05 -9.32
N ALA A 534 32.20 -7.84 -9.86
CA ALA A 534 33.63 -7.67 -9.61
C ALA A 534 34.19 -6.34 -10.16
N GLN A 535 33.43 -5.60 -10.97
CA GLN A 535 33.77 -4.28 -11.50
C GLN A 535 33.19 -3.13 -10.66
N GLY A 536 32.45 -3.42 -9.59
CA GLY A 536 31.86 -2.41 -8.73
C GLY A 536 30.68 -1.68 -9.39
N PRO A 537 30.52 -0.36 -9.17
CA PRO A 537 29.41 0.43 -9.72
C PRO A 537 29.26 0.29 -11.24
N ALA A 538 30.37 0.26 -11.98
CA ALA A 538 30.40 0.09 -13.44
C ALA A 538 29.69 -1.20 -13.92
N GLY A 539 29.67 -2.26 -13.10
CA GLY A 539 29.01 -3.52 -13.44
C GLY A 539 27.54 -3.58 -13.03
N LEU A 540 27.02 -2.62 -12.25
CA LEU A 540 25.67 -2.67 -11.69
C LEU A 540 24.59 -2.32 -12.71
N ASP A 541 24.80 -1.29 -13.52
CA ASP A 541 23.81 -0.81 -14.49
C ASP A 541 23.45 -1.87 -15.54
N PRO A 542 24.40 -2.47 -16.29
CA PRO A 542 24.06 -3.52 -17.25
C PRO A 542 23.44 -4.75 -16.58
N LEU A 543 23.89 -5.08 -15.37
CA LEU A 543 23.35 -6.19 -14.58
C LEU A 543 21.88 -5.97 -14.22
N PHE A 544 21.56 -4.87 -13.56
CA PHE A 544 20.20 -4.61 -13.09
C PHE A 544 19.26 -4.22 -14.23
N ALA A 545 19.76 -3.66 -15.33
CA ALA A 545 18.99 -3.48 -16.55
C ALA A 545 18.55 -4.85 -17.13
N ALA A 546 19.48 -5.80 -17.25
CA ALA A 546 19.17 -7.14 -17.74
C ALA A 546 18.22 -7.91 -16.81
N VAL A 547 18.48 -7.89 -15.50
CA VAL A 547 17.61 -8.53 -14.49
C VAL A 547 16.22 -7.89 -14.46
N GLY A 548 16.14 -6.56 -14.56
CA GLY A 548 14.87 -5.83 -14.56
C GLY A 548 13.99 -6.20 -15.75
N VAL A 549 14.57 -6.29 -16.95
CA VAL A 549 13.87 -6.77 -18.15
C VAL A 549 13.50 -8.24 -18.00
N GLU A 550 14.39 -9.07 -17.43
CA GLU A 550 14.08 -10.48 -17.21
C GLU A 550 12.88 -10.69 -16.29
N HIS A 551 12.77 -9.95 -15.20
CA HIS A 551 11.64 -10.10 -14.27
C HIS A 551 10.31 -9.66 -14.89
N MET A 552 10.35 -8.92 -16.02
CA MET A 552 9.17 -8.63 -16.84
C MET A 552 8.89 -9.73 -17.87
N LEU A 553 9.93 -10.37 -18.43
CA LEU A 553 9.77 -11.48 -19.40
C LEU A 553 9.38 -12.80 -18.74
N ASP A 554 9.93 -13.06 -17.56
CA ASP A 554 9.66 -14.20 -16.70
C ASP A 554 9.19 -13.69 -15.33
N GLY A 555 7.88 -13.46 -15.23
CA GLY A 555 7.25 -12.99 -14.01
C GLY A 555 7.26 -14.01 -12.86
N HIS A 556 7.69 -15.26 -13.12
CA HIS A 556 7.85 -16.33 -12.12
C HIS A 556 9.31 -16.52 -11.68
N GLN A 557 10.26 -15.91 -12.37
CA GLN A 557 11.70 -15.96 -12.07
C GLN A 557 12.26 -17.40 -12.02
N LEU A 558 11.80 -18.26 -12.92
CA LEU A 558 12.15 -19.68 -13.02
C LEU A 558 13.66 -19.92 -13.20
N TYR A 559 14.38 -18.93 -13.74
CA TYR A 559 15.83 -19.02 -13.90
C TYR A 559 16.57 -19.21 -12.57
N ARG A 560 16.02 -18.73 -11.44
CA ARG A 560 16.69 -18.69 -10.14
C ARG A 560 17.07 -20.07 -9.64
N ASP A 561 16.13 -21.02 -9.67
CA ASP A 561 16.35 -22.39 -9.18
C ASP A 561 17.40 -23.14 -10.01
N ARG A 562 17.47 -22.85 -11.31
CA ARG A 562 18.46 -23.45 -12.20
C ARG A 562 19.85 -22.89 -11.93
N VAL A 563 19.99 -21.57 -11.89
CA VAL A 563 21.26 -20.90 -11.59
C VAL A 563 21.78 -21.33 -10.22
N GLN A 564 20.91 -21.38 -9.20
CA GLN A 564 21.29 -21.82 -7.86
C GLN A 564 21.86 -23.24 -7.88
N ARG A 565 21.14 -24.21 -8.46
CA ARG A 565 21.60 -25.61 -8.54
C ARG A 565 22.92 -25.75 -9.30
N GLN A 566 23.08 -25.03 -10.42
CA GLN A 566 24.31 -25.04 -11.21
C GLN A 566 25.49 -24.47 -10.42
N ALA A 567 25.31 -23.35 -9.74
CA ALA A 567 26.35 -22.73 -8.93
C ALA A 567 26.73 -23.59 -7.70
N GLU A 568 25.75 -24.19 -7.01
CA GLU A 568 26.00 -25.12 -5.89
C GLU A 568 26.70 -26.40 -6.34
N GLN A 569 26.40 -26.91 -7.55
CA GLN A 569 27.10 -28.05 -8.11
C GLN A 569 28.54 -27.69 -8.47
N ALA A 570 28.76 -26.52 -9.09
CA ALA A 570 30.10 -26.04 -9.40
C ALA A 570 30.96 -25.89 -8.13
N LEU A 571 30.40 -25.35 -7.04
CA LEU A 571 31.11 -25.22 -5.76
C LEU A 571 31.37 -26.54 -5.04
N ARG A 572 30.62 -27.60 -5.35
CA ARG A 572 30.91 -28.95 -4.85
C ARG A 572 32.12 -29.56 -5.56
N LEU A 573 32.35 -29.20 -6.82
CA LEU A 573 33.50 -29.66 -7.61
C LEU A 573 34.74 -28.82 -7.32
N ASP A 574 34.58 -27.50 -7.24
CA ASP A 574 35.63 -26.55 -6.89
C ASP A 574 35.12 -25.54 -5.85
N PRO A 575 35.42 -25.75 -4.56
CA PRO A 575 35.02 -24.83 -3.49
C PRO A 575 35.58 -23.41 -3.63
N GLU A 576 36.66 -23.20 -4.39
CA GLU A 576 37.29 -21.89 -4.57
C GLU A 576 36.79 -21.17 -5.84
N ALA A 577 35.88 -21.78 -6.61
CA ALA A 577 35.32 -21.19 -7.82
C ALA A 577 34.65 -19.84 -7.55
N VAL A 578 35.09 -18.80 -8.26
CA VAL A 578 34.67 -17.40 -8.03
C VAL A 578 33.31 -17.08 -8.66
N GLU A 579 33.09 -17.44 -9.93
CA GLU A 579 31.86 -17.12 -10.67
C GLU A 579 30.57 -17.71 -10.02
N PRO A 580 30.56 -18.97 -9.55
CA PRO A 580 29.41 -19.50 -8.81
C PRO A 580 29.09 -18.70 -7.54
N ARG A 581 30.10 -18.16 -6.85
CA ARG A 581 29.90 -17.33 -5.64
C ARG A 581 29.27 -15.99 -5.98
N TRP A 582 29.68 -15.33 -7.07
CA TRP A 582 29.00 -14.12 -7.54
C TRP A 582 27.55 -14.39 -7.89
N SER A 583 27.28 -15.51 -8.56
CA SER A 583 25.92 -15.94 -8.92
C SER A 583 25.05 -16.15 -7.67
N LEU A 584 25.52 -16.90 -6.68
CA LEU A 584 24.79 -17.14 -5.43
C LEU A 584 24.63 -15.86 -4.59
N ALA A 585 25.65 -14.99 -4.57
CA ALA A 585 25.58 -13.71 -3.87
C ALA A 585 24.49 -12.82 -4.46
N LEU A 586 24.45 -12.70 -5.78
CA LEU A 586 23.43 -11.91 -6.48
C LEU A 586 22.04 -12.51 -6.31
N LEU A 587 21.87 -13.84 -6.43
CA LEU A 587 20.59 -14.49 -6.17
C LEU A 587 20.09 -14.19 -4.75
N ALA A 588 20.98 -14.25 -3.75
CA ALA A 588 20.65 -13.91 -2.38
C ALA A 588 20.27 -12.43 -2.20
N VAL A 589 20.93 -11.49 -2.91
CA VAL A 589 20.54 -10.07 -2.94
C VAL A 589 19.14 -9.90 -3.53
N LEU A 590 18.87 -10.49 -4.69
CA LEU A 590 17.56 -10.43 -5.36
C LEU A 590 16.44 -11.10 -4.53
N ALA A 591 16.80 -12.11 -3.74
CA ALA A 591 15.90 -12.82 -2.83
C ALA A 591 15.66 -12.10 -1.49
N ASN A 592 16.28 -10.94 -1.25
CA ASN A 592 16.30 -10.29 0.06
C ASN A 592 16.79 -11.24 1.17
N ARG A 593 17.91 -11.92 0.94
CA ARG A 593 18.60 -12.83 1.88
C ARG A 593 19.99 -12.31 2.23
N PRO A 594 20.09 -11.20 3.00
CA PRO A 594 21.35 -10.50 3.19
C PRO A 594 22.42 -11.32 3.93
N ALA A 595 22.02 -12.24 4.82
CA ALA A 595 22.96 -13.14 5.49
C ALA A 595 23.57 -14.18 4.53
N GLU A 596 22.80 -14.68 3.58
CA GLU A 596 23.30 -15.57 2.52
C GLU A 596 24.25 -14.83 1.59
N ALA A 597 23.87 -13.61 1.19
CA ALA A 597 24.71 -12.73 0.38
C ALA A 597 26.05 -12.43 1.09
N ASP A 598 26.03 -12.06 2.38
CA ASP A 598 27.26 -11.81 3.15
C ASP A 598 28.17 -13.04 3.18
N ARG A 599 27.63 -14.26 3.37
CA ARG A 599 28.43 -15.49 3.33
C ARG A 599 29.15 -15.68 1.99
N GLN A 600 28.45 -15.43 0.88
CA GLN A 600 29.06 -15.56 -0.45
C GLN A 600 30.10 -14.46 -0.72
N PHE A 601 29.78 -13.20 -0.38
CA PHE A 601 30.75 -12.12 -0.53
C PHE A 601 31.96 -12.26 0.42
N ALA A 602 31.80 -12.84 1.61
CA ALA A 602 32.91 -13.14 2.52
C ALA A 602 33.86 -14.20 1.96
N ALA A 603 33.34 -15.15 1.19
CA ALA A 603 34.19 -16.10 0.49
C ALA A 603 34.88 -15.46 -0.73
N LEU A 604 34.17 -14.61 -1.47
CA LEU A 604 34.76 -13.82 -2.55
C LEU A 604 35.86 -12.87 -2.07
N GLU A 605 35.70 -12.24 -0.91
CA GLU A 605 36.74 -11.39 -0.30
C GLU A 605 38.03 -12.18 -0.02
N ARG A 606 37.92 -13.46 0.35
CA ARG A 606 39.07 -14.34 0.56
C ARG A 606 39.71 -14.78 -0.76
N ALA A 607 38.89 -15.14 -1.74
CA ALA A 607 39.35 -15.58 -3.06
C ALA A 607 39.94 -14.42 -3.90
N LEU A 608 39.47 -13.19 -3.70
CA LEU A 608 39.85 -11.99 -4.46
C LEU A 608 40.39 -10.89 -3.52
N PRO A 609 41.54 -11.10 -2.85
CA PRO A 609 42.03 -10.19 -1.81
C PRO A 609 42.41 -8.79 -2.32
N GLN A 610 42.63 -8.63 -3.63
CA GLN A 610 42.93 -7.34 -4.25
C GLN A 610 41.68 -6.57 -4.68
N ASN A 611 40.51 -7.23 -4.73
CA ASN A 611 39.26 -6.63 -5.18
C ASN A 611 38.52 -5.99 -3.98
N PRO A 612 38.24 -4.68 -3.98
CA PRO A 612 37.54 -4.02 -2.87
C PRO A 612 36.02 -4.27 -2.85
N TRP A 613 35.44 -4.72 -3.97
CA TRP A 613 33.98 -4.78 -4.14
C TRP A 613 33.29 -5.86 -3.31
N PRO A 614 33.83 -7.08 -3.13
CA PRO A 614 33.28 -8.03 -2.16
C PRO A 614 33.08 -7.39 -0.78
N SER A 615 34.09 -6.68 -0.24
CA SER A 615 33.97 -6.00 1.05
C SER A 615 32.90 -4.90 1.02
N ALA A 616 32.84 -4.09 -0.04
CA ALA A 616 31.81 -3.04 -0.18
C ALA A 616 30.39 -3.64 -0.17
N TYR A 617 30.15 -4.69 -0.94
CA TYR A 617 28.85 -5.37 -0.97
C TYR A 617 28.51 -6.03 0.37
N ARG A 618 29.49 -6.63 1.06
CA ARG A 618 29.31 -7.14 2.44
C ARG A 618 28.83 -6.05 3.39
N ALA A 619 29.39 -4.86 3.32
CA ALA A 619 28.93 -3.74 4.15
C ALA A 619 27.48 -3.34 3.81
N VAL A 620 27.15 -3.24 2.51
CA VAL A 620 25.78 -2.93 2.06
C VAL A 620 24.77 -3.97 2.56
N VAL A 621 25.03 -5.26 2.36
CA VAL A 621 24.10 -6.31 2.82
C VAL A 621 24.08 -6.44 4.35
N SER A 622 25.17 -6.11 5.04
CA SER A 622 25.20 -6.05 6.51
C SER A 622 24.34 -4.90 7.04
N ILE A 623 24.37 -3.73 6.41
CA ILE A 623 23.44 -2.63 6.72
C ILE A 623 22.00 -3.06 6.45
N ALA A 624 21.75 -3.70 5.30
CA ALA A 624 20.44 -4.25 4.95
C ALA A 624 19.91 -5.22 6.01
N ALA A 625 20.78 -6.06 6.58
CA ALA A 625 20.47 -7.01 7.66
C ALA A 625 20.32 -6.38 9.06
N TRP A 626 20.37 -5.05 9.20
CA TRP A 626 20.41 -4.34 10.48
C TRP A 626 21.65 -4.66 11.34
N ASN A 627 22.80 -4.88 10.69
CA ASN A 627 24.08 -5.12 11.36
C ASN A 627 25.15 -4.08 10.95
N PRO A 628 24.96 -2.79 11.30
CA PRO A 628 25.91 -1.72 10.94
C PRO A 628 27.28 -1.89 11.62
N ALA A 629 27.35 -2.58 12.77
CA ALA A 629 28.62 -2.90 13.42
C ALA A 629 29.47 -3.90 12.63
N GLN A 630 28.84 -4.91 12.01
CA GLN A 630 29.53 -5.78 11.05
C GLN A 630 29.99 -5.01 9.82
N ALA A 631 29.10 -4.19 9.24
CA ALA A 631 29.43 -3.36 8.07
C ALA A 631 30.66 -2.48 8.33
N ARG A 632 30.69 -1.82 9.49
CA ARG A 632 31.82 -0.99 9.93
C ARG A 632 33.11 -1.80 10.03
N ARG A 633 33.11 -2.96 10.70
CA ARG A 633 34.31 -3.80 10.82
C ARG A 633 34.85 -4.25 9.46
N VAL A 634 33.95 -4.59 8.53
CA VAL A 634 34.32 -4.95 7.16
C VAL A 634 34.94 -3.75 6.44
N MET A 635 34.37 -2.54 6.58
CA MET A 635 34.91 -1.31 5.97
C MET A 635 36.23 -0.85 6.56
N GLU A 636 36.42 -0.93 7.88
CA GLU A 636 37.72 -0.64 8.51
C GLU A 636 38.82 -1.60 8.04
N ALA A 637 38.49 -2.87 7.79
CA ALA A 637 39.43 -3.83 7.21
C ALA A 637 39.68 -3.54 5.71
N ALA A 638 38.64 -3.24 4.94
CA ALA A 638 38.74 -2.94 3.51
C ALA A 638 39.55 -1.67 3.25
N ARG A 639 39.33 -0.60 4.00
CA ARG A 639 40.09 0.65 3.88
C ARG A 639 41.58 0.46 4.17
N ARG A 640 41.93 -0.37 5.17
CA ARG A 640 43.33 -0.73 5.45
C ARG A 640 43.98 -1.51 4.30
N ARG A 641 43.21 -2.30 3.56
CA ARG A 641 43.72 -3.14 2.46
C ARG A 641 43.76 -2.42 1.12
N HIS A 642 42.74 -1.63 0.81
CA HIS A 642 42.52 -1.05 -0.53
C HIS A 642 42.65 0.49 -0.57
N GLY A 643 42.90 1.14 0.57
CA GLY A 643 42.99 2.59 0.68
C GLY A 643 41.64 3.30 0.80
N ASP A 644 41.68 4.63 0.71
CA ASP A 644 40.55 5.52 0.99
C ASP A 644 39.79 5.93 -0.29
N GLY A 645 39.29 4.95 -1.03
CA GLY A 645 38.33 5.20 -2.13
C GLY A 645 37.04 5.83 -1.59
N ALA A 646 36.45 6.79 -2.32
CA ALA A 646 35.33 7.59 -1.80
C ALA A 646 34.13 6.74 -1.33
N LEU A 647 33.78 5.68 -2.07
CA LEU A 647 32.70 4.78 -1.68
C LEU A 647 33.01 4.01 -0.38
N LEU A 648 34.25 3.53 -0.21
CA LEU A 648 34.65 2.81 1.01
C LEU A 648 34.63 3.74 2.23
N VAL A 649 35.07 4.99 2.06
CA VAL A 649 35.00 6.02 3.11
C VAL A 649 33.54 6.34 3.46
N ALA A 650 32.68 6.52 2.44
CA ALA A 650 31.26 6.79 2.66
C ALA A 650 30.55 5.63 3.37
N LEU A 651 30.82 4.38 2.99
CA LEU A 651 30.27 3.20 3.65
C LEU A 651 30.78 3.03 5.08
N ASP A 652 32.05 3.33 5.36
CA ASP A 652 32.60 3.35 6.73
C ASP A 652 31.90 4.42 7.59
N ASP A 653 31.85 5.66 7.12
CA ASP A 653 31.19 6.76 7.82
C ASP A 653 29.71 6.46 8.08
N LEU A 654 28.99 5.96 7.08
CA LEU A 654 27.59 5.57 7.19
C LEU A 654 27.41 4.44 8.22
N SER A 655 28.21 3.38 8.12
CA SER A 655 28.15 2.24 9.04
C SER A 655 28.49 2.66 10.47
N ALA A 656 29.42 3.61 10.65
CA ALA A 656 29.76 4.15 11.95
C ALA A 656 28.61 4.96 12.56
N VAL A 657 27.98 5.85 11.78
CA VAL A 657 26.80 6.60 12.23
C VAL A 657 25.67 5.64 12.62
N LEU A 658 25.36 4.66 11.77
CA LEU A 658 24.29 3.68 12.02
C LEU A 658 24.59 2.74 13.20
N SER A 659 25.86 2.53 13.57
CA SER A 659 26.26 1.78 14.76
C SER A 659 26.32 2.62 16.04
N GLY A 660 25.90 3.90 15.99
CA GLY A 660 25.78 4.78 17.15
C GLY A 660 26.89 5.83 17.29
N ALA A 661 27.87 5.87 16.37
CA ALA A 661 28.91 6.89 16.37
C ALA A 661 28.42 8.21 15.74
N LEU A 662 27.44 8.86 16.39
CA LEU A 662 26.78 10.07 15.87
C LEU A 662 27.75 11.23 15.62
N TRP A 663 28.90 11.27 16.30
CA TRP A 663 29.95 12.28 16.04
C TRP A 663 30.57 12.17 14.63
N ARG A 664 30.37 11.05 13.91
CA ARG A 664 30.78 10.92 12.50
C ARG A 664 29.74 11.45 11.51
N LEU A 665 28.60 11.98 11.96
CA LEU A 665 27.61 12.63 11.08
C LEU A 665 28.21 13.71 10.17
N PRO A 666 29.10 14.61 10.64
CA PRO A 666 29.73 15.61 9.76
C PRO A 666 30.69 15.01 8.71
N ALA A 667 31.28 13.85 9.01
CA ALA A 667 32.10 13.12 8.04
C ALA A 667 31.21 12.45 6.99
N ALA A 668 30.18 11.70 7.42
CA ALA A 668 29.16 11.09 6.55
C ALA A 668 28.48 12.12 5.63
N GLY A 669 28.15 13.30 6.16
CA GLY A 669 27.54 14.39 5.40
C GLY A 669 28.43 14.95 4.28
N ARG A 670 29.75 14.69 4.31
CA ARG A 670 30.70 15.07 3.24
C ARG A 670 31.07 13.88 2.36
N SER A 671 31.29 12.70 2.94
CA SER A 671 31.74 11.52 2.19
C SER A 671 30.63 10.90 1.34
N ILE A 672 29.38 10.85 1.83
CA ILE A 672 28.26 10.25 1.08
C ILE A 672 27.96 11.04 -0.20
N PRO A 673 27.76 12.37 -0.19
CA PRO A 673 27.50 13.11 -1.43
C PRO A 673 28.64 13.00 -2.43
N ARG A 674 29.90 13.00 -1.96
CA ARG A 674 31.07 12.81 -2.82
C ARG A 674 31.08 11.44 -3.48
N ALA A 675 30.81 10.38 -2.71
CA ALA A 675 30.74 9.02 -3.27
C ALA A 675 29.62 8.88 -4.30
N VAL A 676 28.45 9.49 -4.05
CA VAL A 676 27.34 9.54 -5.02
C VAL A 676 27.77 10.23 -6.31
N GLN A 677 28.38 11.42 -6.23
CA GLN A 677 28.86 12.15 -7.40
C GLN A 677 29.91 11.38 -8.21
N GLU A 678 30.88 10.72 -7.55
CA GLU A 678 31.90 9.93 -8.23
C GLU A 678 31.30 8.70 -8.93
N VAL A 679 30.33 8.02 -8.28
CA VAL A 679 29.60 6.91 -8.90
C VAL A 679 28.77 7.39 -10.09
N GLU A 680 27.99 8.45 -9.94
CA GLU A 680 27.19 9.02 -11.03
C GLU A 680 28.05 9.45 -12.22
N ALA A 681 29.20 10.09 -11.98
CA ALA A 681 30.13 10.48 -13.04
C ALA A 681 30.67 9.26 -13.80
N THR A 682 30.99 8.18 -13.07
CA THR A 682 31.44 6.92 -13.65
C THR A 682 30.36 6.31 -14.56
N LEU A 683 29.11 6.24 -14.08
CA LEU A 683 27.98 5.70 -14.84
C LEU A 683 27.64 6.56 -16.07
N GLN A 684 27.67 7.89 -15.95
CA GLN A 684 27.42 8.81 -17.07
C GLN A 684 28.50 8.72 -18.16
N SER A 685 29.76 8.53 -17.78
CA SER A 685 30.85 8.35 -18.74
C SER A 685 30.67 7.10 -19.60
N GLN A 686 30.09 6.03 -19.03
CA GLN A 686 29.76 4.80 -19.76
C GLN A 686 28.50 4.91 -20.61
N ALA A 687 27.51 5.69 -20.20
CA ALA A 687 26.32 5.93 -21.01
C ALA A 687 26.60 6.79 -22.25
N SER A 688 27.73 7.49 -22.28
CA SER A 688 28.17 8.37 -23.38
C SER A 688 29.26 7.76 -24.27
N SER A 689 29.83 6.62 -23.86
CA SER A 689 30.75 5.77 -24.65
C SER A 689 29.99 4.63 -25.34
#